data_AF-A0A7Y5J2J4-F1
#
_entry.id   AF-A0A7Y5J2J4-F1
#
_cell.length_a   1.000
_cell.length_b   1.000
_cell.length_c   1.000
_cell.angle_alpha   90.00
_cell.angle_beta   90.00
_cell.angle_gamma   90.00
#
_symmetry.space_group_name_H-M   'P 1'
#
loop_
_entity.id
_entity.type
_entity.pdbx_description
1 polymer ?
#
loop_
_entity_poly.entity_id
_entity_poly.type
_entity_poly.pdbx_seq_one_letter_code
_entity_poly.pdbx_strand_id
1 'polypeptide(L)'
;MHHSLLFVVVQLFATTVIAQNCPQYTALVQNADARWKAGAFEEAFTQLVAAREHCPEKSREIDEKLMAFTSEISKKYREAETEREKAIAAEQKAAAVLDKMYFYNDRYGLAFDKRMGYGFIDKNLNIKIEYQFSEALPFDHTGYAKVRYGDFYYLIDTLGRQYSLATELSKLNWAIGALDLRHKELSELPDTVLQSRQLEILLLSGNQLTSLPPQIGELKNLKTLDLSANQLSSLPAQIGELKNLKTLDLSANQLSSLPAQIGELKNLQSLSLSINQLINLPPQIGELTNLQSLDFNHNQFRSLSLEIGELKNLISLSVVSNQLSSLPTQIGELKNLKWLYLSGNQLISLPAQIGDLKNLQTLSLGANPLINLPPQIGELKNLQTLRLSSTQISSVPPEIGELKSLQELNLSSTQISNLPPQIKELKNLQTLDLSYNRLYNLPPEIGELKSLQVLSLFGSLLINLPPEIGKLKNLQSLILQNNYLTSLPAQIGELENLQSLGLYSNQLSKLPAQIGELKNLQSLGISSNQLTSLPSQIGGLKNLQVLNLSDNRLTSLPAQIGELENLQTFDLSINHLTSLPPEIGELENLQSLSLSTNQLTSLPVQIGELENLESLSLRNNPLHNLPLQIGRLKNLKRLDLSGSPVGFDEIQALRALNPSCSITSTNPKYVFQQHESSRTYWEKRAAAEEPQLQAAPTNTNLQQTLVSTYEYLALYQLLTGQFALAENTLQRGLQLDSTKFPMLARIAPALLFQGKTEAALQEYRKWKDASLGNQSHPFFKEIFLADLRQLEEAGIIPEERKADVEMVRKMLRE
;
A
#
# COMPACT_ATOMS: atom_id res chain seq x y z
N MET A 1 -2.46 -35.53 21.49
CA MET A 1 -3.04 -36.68 22.22
C MET A 1 -4.16 -36.17 23.10
N HIS A 2 -5.34 -36.02 22.50
CA HIS A 2 -6.63 -35.91 23.20
C HIS A 2 -7.27 -37.31 23.16
N HIS A 3 -8.09 -37.61 24.16
CA HIS A 3 -8.59 -38.94 24.57
C HIS A 3 -7.56 -39.62 25.47
N SER A 4 -7.78 -39.72 26.79
CA SER A 4 -8.95 -40.30 27.42
C SER A 4 -9.00 -39.83 28.87
N LEU A 5 -10.12 -39.25 29.33
CA LEU A 5 -10.58 -39.37 30.73
C LEU A 5 -12.00 -38.79 30.83
N LEU A 6 -12.95 -39.51 30.24
CA LEU A 6 -14.35 -39.43 30.58
C LEU A 6 -14.68 -40.80 31.15
N PHE A 7 -14.88 -40.92 32.47
CA PHE A 7 -15.78 -41.88 33.14
C PHE A 7 -15.64 -41.79 34.67
N VAL A 8 -16.79 -41.77 35.37
CA VAL A 8 -17.03 -42.31 36.75
C VAL A 8 -16.56 -41.39 37.90
N VAL A 9 -17.37 -40.96 38.89
CA VAL A 9 -18.68 -41.45 39.36
C VAL A 9 -19.43 -40.43 40.25
N VAL A 10 -20.75 -40.55 40.21
CA VAL A 10 -21.79 -39.95 41.04
C VAL A 10 -21.96 -40.75 42.35
N GLN A 11 -22.05 -40.03 43.48
CA GLN A 11 -22.63 -40.39 44.79
C GLN A 11 -22.31 -41.74 45.46
N LEU A 12 -21.88 -41.66 46.73
CA LEU A 12 -22.60 -42.27 47.88
C LEU A 12 -22.03 -41.72 49.20
N PHE A 13 -22.91 -41.14 50.02
CA PHE A 13 -22.64 -40.75 51.42
C PHE A 13 -23.43 -41.68 52.36
N ALA A 14 -22.83 -41.87 53.55
CA ALA A 14 -23.38 -42.41 54.79
C ALA A 14 -23.63 -43.94 54.83
N THR A 15 -23.30 -44.71 55.87
CA THR A 15 -22.61 -44.58 57.17
C THR A 15 -22.45 -46.03 57.65
N THR A 16 -21.33 -46.48 58.22
CA THR A 16 -21.12 -46.47 59.69
C THR A 16 -19.68 -46.89 60.02
N VAL A 17 -19.04 -46.03 60.81
CA VAL A 17 -18.00 -46.23 61.83
C VAL A 17 -17.41 -47.65 61.96
N ILE A 18 -16.10 -47.78 61.74
CA ILE A 18 -15.11 -48.29 62.70
C ILE A 18 -13.78 -47.57 62.39
N ALA A 19 -13.25 -46.85 63.36
CA ALA A 19 -11.89 -46.33 63.33
C ALA A 19 -10.92 -47.48 63.57
N GLN A 20 -10.17 -47.90 62.55
CA GLN A 20 -8.99 -48.74 62.71
C GLN A 20 -7.90 -48.30 61.72
N ASN A 21 -6.73 -48.00 62.28
CA ASN A 21 -5.51 -47.53 61.62
C ASN A 21 -5.27 -48.16 60.24
N CYS A 22 -5.22 -47.35 59.17
CA CYS A 22 -4.67 -47.78 57.89
C CYS A 22 -3.13 -47.60 57.91
N PRO A 23 -2.32 -48.65 58.15
CA PRO A 23 -0.89 -48.49 58.39
C PRO A 23 -0.13 -48.03 57.14
N GLN A 24 -0.72 -48.28 55.96
CA GLN A 24 -0.08 -48.02 54.67
C GLN A 24 -0.39 -46.61 54.11
N TYR A 25 -1.41 -45.92 54.64
CA TYR A 25 -1.80 -44.58 54.16
C TYR A 25 -0.63 -43.60 54.17
N THR A 26 0.04 -43.47 55.32
CA THR A 26 1.15 -42.51 55.50
C THR A 26 2.31 -42.84 54.56
N ALA A 27 2.65 -44.12 54.38
CA ALA A 27 3.74 -44.53 53.52
C ALA A 27 3.45 -44.26 52.04
N LEU A 28 2.24 -44.60 51.56
CA LEU A 28 1.84 -44.38 50.16
C LEU A 28 1.71 -42.89 49.83
N VAL A 29 1.15 -42.08 50.74
CA VAL A 29 1.01 -40.63 50.56
C VAL A 29 2.37 -39.92 50.62
N GLN A 30 3.29 -40.35 51.49
CA GLN A 30 4.66 -39.83 51.51
C GLN A 30 5.45 -40.22 50.26
N ASN A 31 5.28 -41.46 49.78
CA ASN A 31 5.86 -41.89 48.51
C ASN A 31 5.28 -41.09 47.34
N ALA A 32 3.98 -40.83 47.33
CA ALA A 32 3.35 -39.96 46.32
C ALA A 32 3.97 -38.56 46.33
N ASP A 33 4.16 -37.94 47.49
CA ASP A 33 4.81 -36.63 47.61
C ASP A 33 6.26 -36.64 47.16
N ALA A 34 7.00 -37.70 47.49
CA ALA A 34 8.39 -37.85 47.07
C ALA A 34 8.50 -37.99 45.55
N ARG A 35 7.62 -38.78 44.93
CA ARG A 35 7.53 -38.95 43.46
C ARG A 35 7.09 -37.67 42.78
N TRP A 36 6.13 -36.94 43.35
CA TRP A 36 5.69 -35.64 42.87
C TRP A 36 6.83 -34.62 42.83
N LYS A 37 7.59 -34.52 43.93
CA LYS A 37 8.77 -33.65 44.02
C LYS A 37 9.89 -34.07 43.07
N ALA A 38 10.01 -35.37 42.77
CA ALA A 38 10.97 -35.90 41.81
C ALA A 38 10.53 -35.74 40.34
N GLY A 39 9.34 -35.18 40.07
CA GLY A 39 8.80 -35.04 38.71
C GLY A 39 8.23 -36.33 38.10
N ALA A 40 8.15 -37.41 38.88
CA ALA A 40 7.54 -38.67 38.49
C ALA A 40 6.02 -38.62 38.73
N PHE A 41 5.33 -37.75 37.98
CA PHE A 41 3.92 -37.41 38.22
C PHE A 41 2.99 -38.62 38.12
N GLU A 42 3.17 -39.46 37.10
CA GLU A 42 2.34 -40.65 36.89
C GLU A 42 2.47 -41.63 38.05
N GLU A 43 3.70 -41.90 38.50
CA GLU A 43 3.97 -42.72 39.68
C GLU A 43 3.37 -42.12 40.95
N ALA A 44 3.41 -40.79 41.11
CA ALA A 44 2.79 -40.09 42.23
C ALA A 44 1.27 -40.28 42.27
N PHE A 45 0.61 -40.19 41.10
CA PHE A 45 -0.82 -40.47 40.96
C PHE A 45 -1.13 -41.94 41.26
N THR A 46 -0.33 -42.89 40.77
CA THR A 46 -0.49 -44.31 41.07
C THR A 46 -0.41 -44.59 42.57
N GLN A 47 0.51 -43.94 43.29
CA GLN A 47 0.62 -44.08 44.75
C GLN A 47 -0.60 -43.52 45.50
N LEU A 48 -1.18 -42.40 45.04
CA LEU A 48 -2.42 -41.85 45.62
C LEU A 48 -3.63 -42.71 45.31
N VAL A 49 -3.75 -43.25 44.10
CA VAL A 49 -4.82 -44.19 43.73
C VAL A 49 -4.70 -45.48 44.54
N ALA A 50 -3.49 -46.03 44.70
CA ALA A 50 -3.25 -47.18 45.57
C ALA A 50 -3.61 -46.86 47.02
N ALA A 51 -3.27 -45.67 47.54
CA ALA A 51 -3.69 -45.24 48.88
C ALA A 51 -5.21 -45.17 49.03
N ARG A 52 -5.92 -44.79 47.96
CA ARG A 52 -7.39 -44.67 47.92
C ARG A 52 -8.06 -46.04 47.96
N GLU A 53 -7.50 -47.01 47.23
CA GLU A 53 -7.99 -48.38 47.19
C GLU A 53 -7.73 -49.13 48.51
N HIS A 54 -6.57 -48.92 49.13
CA HIS A 54 -6.18 -49.61 50.36
C HIS A 54 -6.75 -48.97 51.63
N CYS A 55 -7.14 -47.69 51.60
CA CYS A 55 -7.70 -46.95 52.75
C CYS A 55 -8.96 -46.15 52.37
N PRO A 56 -10.10 -46.80 52.09
CA PRO A 56 -11.33 -46.13 51.63
C PRO A 56 -11.87 -45.06 52.59
N GLU A 57 -11.65 -45.23 53.89
CA GLU A 57 -12.04 -44.29 54.95
C GLU A 57 -11.30 -42.95 54.91
N LYS A 58 -10.17 -42.88 54.19
CA LYS A 58 -9.37 -41.66 53.95
C LYS A 58 -9.54 -41.09 52.54
N SER A 59 -10.44 -41.64 51.74
CA SER A 59 -10.68 -41.27 50.33
C SER A 59 -10.82 -39.75 50.10
N ARG A 60 -11.53 -39.03 50.98
CA ARG A 60 -11.70 -37.57 50.86
C ARG A 60 -10.38 -36.80 50.92
N GLU A 61 -9.49 -37.15 51.85
CA GLU A 61 -8.17 -36.50 51.98
C GLU A 61 -7.27 -36.81 50.77
N ILE A 62 -7.43 -37.99 50.18
CA ILE A 62 -6.69 -38.39 48.97
C ILE A 62 -7.22 -37.67 47.74
N ASP A 63 -8.55 -37.56 47.61
CA ASP A 63 -9.21 -36.88 46.50
C ASP A 63 -8.86 -35.37 46.50
N GLU A 64 -8.79 -34.72 47.67
CA GLU A 64 -8.29 -33.33 47.79
C GLU A 64 -6.84 -33.20 47.30
N LYS A 65 -5.99 -34.19 47.59
CA LYS A 65 -4.58 -34.19 47.17
C LYS A 65 -4.40 -34.49 45.67
N LEU A 66 -5.21 -35.38 45.12
CA LEU A 66 -5.31 -35.63 43.67
C LEU A 66 -5.74 -34.37 42.93
N MET A 67 -6.73 -33.62 43.46
CA MET A 67 -7.14 -32.34 42.90
C MET A 67 -6.02 -31.28 42.98
N ALA A 68 -5.29 -31.21 44.09
CA ALA A 68 -4.15 -30.30 44.23
C ALA A 68 -3.03 -30.60 43.21
N PHE A 69 -2.68 -31.87 43.04
CA PHE A 69 -1.71 -32.32 42.04
C PHE A 69 -2.16 -31.98 40.62
N THR A 70 -3.43 -32.27 40.30
CA THR A 70 -4.01 -31.96 38.98
C THR A 70 -3.99 -30.46 38.69
N SER A 71 -4.34 -29.63 39.69
CA SER A 71 -4.32 -28.17 39.58
C SER A 71 -2.92 -27.61 39.33
N GLU A 72 -1.90 -28.14 40.02
CA GLU A 72 -0.51 -27.74 39.83
C GLU A 72 0.02 -28.14 38.44
N ILE A 73 -0.33 -29.31 37.91
CA ILE A 73 -0.01 -29.69 36.52
C ILE A 73 -0.70 -28.77 35.53
N SER A 74 -2.00 -28.49 35.70
CA SER A 74 -2.73 -27.56 34.83
C SER A 74 -2.15 -26.14 34.87
N LYS A 75 -1.57 -25.72 35.99
CA LYS A 75 -0.82 -24.46 36.09
C LYS A 75 0.49 -24.51 35.31
N LYS A 76 1.32 -25.55 35.52
CA LYS A 76 2.59 -25.73 34.79
C LYS A 76 2.38 -25.86 33.28
N TYR A 77 1.30 -26.51 32.85
CA TYR A 77 0.94 -26.62 31.43
C TYR A 77 0.60 -25.25 30.83
N ARG A 78 -0.21 -24.43 31.53
CA ARG A 78 -0.53 -23.07 31.07
C ARG A 78 0.71 -22.18 30.97
N GLU A 79 1.60 -22.26 31.96
CA GLU A 79 2.89 -21.53 31.93
C GLU A 79 3.76 -21.97 30.76
N ALA A 80 3.86 -23.28 30.50
CA ALA A 80 4.60 -23.81 29.35
C ALA A 80 3.99 -23.42 28.00
N GLU A 81 2.67 -23.40 27.89
CA GLU A 81 1.98 -22.97 26.66
C GLU A 81 2.18 -21.47 26.41
N THR A 82 2.12 -20.64 27.45
CA THR A 82 2.43 -19.20 27.33
C THR A 82 3.88 -18.96 26.89
N GLU A 83 4.85 -19.71 27.42
CA GLU A 83 6.25 -19.61 26.96
C GLU A 83 6.43 -20.12 25.52
N ARG A 84 5.69 -21.16 25.12
CA ARG A 84 5.66 -21.64 23.74
C ARG A 84 5.07 -20.61 22.78
N GLU A 85 3.96 -19.97 23.13
CA GLU A 85 3.35 -18.90 22.34
C GLU A 85 4.29 -17.70 22.21
N LYS A 86 4.98 -17.31 23.29
CA LYS A 86 6.02 -16.27 23.23
C LYS A 86 7.17 -16.66 22.30
N ALA A 87 7.60 -17.92 22.32
CA ALA A 87 8.66 -18.41 21.44
C ALA A 87 8.23 -18.36 19.95
N ILE A 88 7.01 -18.81 19.64
CA ILE A 88 6.44 -18.74 18.28
C ILE A 88 6.30 -17.28 17.83
N ALA A 89 5.80 -16.39 18.70
CA ALA A 89 5.68 -14.97 18.39
C ALA A 89 7.04 -14.30 18.16
N ALA A 90 8.06 -14.68 18.94
CA ALA A 90 9.43 -14.20 18.75
C ALA A 90 10.03 -14.69 17.43
N GLU A 91 9.80 -15.95 17.06
CA GLU A 91 10.23 -16.55 15.80
C GLU A 91 9.56 -15.88 14.59
N GLN A 92 8.24 -15.66 14.64
CA GLN A 92 7.50 -14.90 13.62
C GLN A 92 8.01 -13.46 13.49
N LYS A 93 8.33 -12.81 14.61
CA LYS A 93 8.90 -11.45 14.61
C LYS A 93 10.29 -11.42 14.00
N ALA A 94 11.13 -12.43 14.27
CA ALA A 94 12.45 -12.56 13.65
C ALA A 94 12.36 -12.80 12.13
N ALA A 95 11.46 -13.69 11.69
CA ALA A 95 11.19 -13.94 10.28
C ALA A 95 10.73 -12.66 9.54
N ALA A 96 9.82 -11.88 10.15
CA ALA A 96 9.35 -10.62 9.59
C ALA A 96 10.45 -9.53 9.49
N VAL A 97 11.46 -9.57 10.38
CA VAL A 97 12.63 -8.68 10.29
C VAL A 97 13.58 -9.14 9.18
N LEU A 98 13.82 -10.46 9.06
CA LEU A 98 14.67 -11.05 8.02
C LEU A 98 14.13 -10.80 6.61
N ASP A 99 12.81 -10.89 6.41
CA ASP A 99 12.16 -10.59 5.13
C ASP A 99 12.34 -9.13 4.68
N LYS A 100 12.58 -8.21 5.63
CA LYS A 100 12.82 -6.79 5.37
C LYS A 100 14.31 -6.46 5.20
N MET A 101 15.21 -7.39 5.50
CA MET A 101 16.65 -7.19 5.33
C MET A 101 17.06 -7.46 3.88
N TYR A 102 18.02 -6.67 3.39
CA TYR A 102 18.66 -6.95 2.10
C TYR A 102 19.58 -8.16 2.22
N PHE A 103 19.36 -9.18 1.40
CA PHE A 103 20.24 -10.33 1.24
C PHE A 103 20.73 -10.42 -0.21
N TYR A 104 22.04 -10.26 -0.41
CA TYR A 104 22.64 -10.46 -1.73
C TYR A 104 22.54 -11.94 -2.12
N ASN A 105 21.94 -12.21 -3.29
CA ASN A 105 21.65 -13.56 -3.80
C ASN A 105 20.99 -14.48 -2.75
N ASP A 106 20.10 -13.93 -1.91
CA ASP A 106 19.43 -14.61 -0.79
C ASP A 106 20.37 -15.29 0.23
N ARG A 107 21.67 -14.97 0.21
CA ARG A 107 22.70 -15.68 0.99
C ARG A 107 23.48 -14.82 1.96
N TYR A 108 23.59 -13.51 1.71
CA TYR A 108 24.47 -12.63 2.51
C TYR A 108 23.73 -11.36 2.94
N GLY A 109 23.35 -11.31 4.20
CA GLY A 109 22.80 -10.14 4.88
C GLY A 109 23.84 -9.57 5.85
N LEU A 110 23.97 -8.24 5.87
CA LEU A 110 24.86 -7.55 6.80
C LEU A 110 24.30 -7.61 8.21
N ALA A 111 25.13 -8.01 9.17
CA ALA A 111 24.77 -8.07 10.58
C ALA A 111 25.81 -7.33 11.44
N PHE A 112 25.37 -6.84 12.60
CA PHE A 112 26.20 -6.13 13.55
C PHE A 112 26.08 -6.75 14.94
N ASP A 113 27.22 -7.04 15.54
CA ASP A 113 27.37 -7.45 16.93
C ASP A 113 28.07 -6.34 17.73
N LYS A 114 27.52 -6.01 18.91
CA LYS A 114 28.02 -4.91 19.74
C LYS A 114 29.45 -5.11 20.26
N ARG A 115 29.93 -6.35 20.36
CA ARG A 115 31.26 -6.70 20.87
C ARG A 115 32.24 -6.99 19.73
N MET A 116 31.77 -7.59 18.65
CA MET A 116 32.61 -8.13 17.58
C MET A 116 32.59 -7.29 16.29
N GLY A 117 31.73 -6.28 16.18
CA GLY A 117 31.61 -5.43 14.99
C GLY A 117 30.69 -6.02 13.93
N TYR A 118 31.00 -5.80 12.65
CA TYR A 118 30.20 -6.25 11.52
C TYR A 118 30.63 -7.64 11.00
N GLY A 119 29.65 -8.41 10.55
CA GLY A 119 29.78 -9.71 9.91
C GLY A 119 28.63 -9.96 8.92
N PHE A 120 28.60 -11.13 8.28
CA PHE A 120 27.55 -11.46 7.29
C PHE A 120 26.90 -12.80 7.62
N ILE A 121 25.57 -12.85 7.52
CA ILE A 121 24.74 -14.01 7.85
C ILE A 121 23.87 -14.43 6.66
N ASP A 122 23.36 -15.66 6.65
CA ASP A 122 22.28 -16.07 5.75
C ASP A 122 20.89 -15.85 6.37
N LYS A 123 19.82 -16.11 5.59
CA LYS A 123 18.43 -15.99 6.05
C LYS A 123 18.07 -16.93 7.21
N ASN A 124 18.90 -17.96 7.46
CA ASN A 124 18.75 -18.86 8.60
C ASN A 124 19.60 -18.41 9.80
N LEU A 125 20.08 -17.17 9.79
CA LEU A 125 20.94 -16.57 10.83
C LEU A 125 22.31 -17.26 10.99
N ASN A 126 22.74 -18.11 10.05
CA ASN A 126 24.06 -18.71 10.10
C ASN A 126 25.11 -17.70 9.68
N ILE A 127 26.19 -17.60 10.45
CA ILE A 127 27.35 -16.78 10.12
C ILE A 127 28.00 -17.34 8.84
N LYS A 128 28.12 -16.49 7.82
CA LYS A 128 28.84 -16.77 6.57
C LYS A 128 30.22 -16.12 6.54
N ILE A 129 30.33 -14.93 7.11
CA ILE A 129 31.60 -14.23 7.28
C ILE A 129 31.62 -13.73 8.72
N GLU A 130 32.66 -14.11 9.46
CA GLU A 130 32.78 -13.83 10.89
C GLU A 130 32.71 -12.34 11.21
N TYR A 131 32.20 -12.03 12.41
CA TYR A 131 32.15 -10.67 12.94
C TYR A 131 33.56 -10.22 13.31
N GLN A 132 34.16 -9.38 12.47
CA GLN A 132 35.53 -8.91 12.64
C GLN A 132 35.78 -7.51 12.07
N PHE A 133 34.79 -6.89 11.42
CA PHE A 133 34.98 -5.62 10.72
C PHE A 133 34.50 -4.44 11.57
N SER A 134 35.27 -3.35 11.62
CA SER A 134 34.88 -2.15 12.36
C SER A 134 33.81 -1.35 11.62
N GLU A 135 33.80 -1.43 10.29
CA GLU A 135 32.81 -0.80 9.40
C GLU A 135 32.51 -1.76 8.24
N ALA A 136 31.26 -1.78 7.77
CA ALA A 136 30.87 -2.58 6.61
C ALA A 136 29.65 -1.99 5.88
N LEU A 137 29.67 -2.12 4.56
CA LEU A 137 28.51 -1.93 3.68
C LEU A 137 28.00 -3.30 3.22
N PRO A 138 26.70 -3.45 2.92
CA PRO A 138 26.18 -4.69 2.34
C PRO A 138 26.83 -4.98 0.98
N PHE A 139 26.76 -6.24 0.55
CA PHE A 139 27.16 -6.64 -0.79
C PHE A 139 26.38 -5.83 -1.83
N ASP A 140 27.06 -5.24 -2.80
CA ASP A 140 26.40 -4.56 -3.93
C ASP A 140 26.21 -5.51 -5.13
N HIS A 141 25.67 -4.97 -6.24
CA HIS A 141 25.42 -5.75 -7.46
C HIS A 141 26.68 -6.37 -8.07
N THR A 142 27.87 -5.83 -7.78
CA THR A 142 29.15 -6.37 -8.26
C THR A 142 29.58 -7.63 -7.50
N GLY A 143 28.87 -7.97 -6.41
CA GLY A 143 29.14 -9.13 -5.58
C GLY A 143 30.24 -8.92 -4.55
N TYR A 144 30.54 -7.67 -4.22
CA TYR A 144 31.49 -7.30 -3.17
C TYR A 144 30.84 -6.45 -2.09
N ALA A 145 31.29 -6.65 -0.86
CA ALA A 145 31.00 -5.75 0.26
C ALA A 145 32.27 -4.94 0.59
N LYS A 146 32.10 -3.65 0.86
CA LYS A 146 33.20 -2.81 1.37
C LYS A 146 33.25 -2.93 2.88
N VAL A 147 34.41 -3.30 3.41
CA VAL A 147 34.63 -3.46 4.85
C VAL A 147 35.90 -2.77 5.29
N ARG A 148 35.99 -2.46 6.58
CA ARG A 148 37.19 -1.94 7.23
C ARG A 148 37.70 -2.94 8.26
N TYR A 149 38.99 -3.27 8.15
CA TYR A 149 39.69 -4.13 9.10
C TYR A 149 40.99 -3.43 9.52
N GLY A 150 41.08 -3.07 10.80
CA GLY A 150 42.11 -2.16 11.30
C GLY A 150 42.06 -0.80 10.61
N ASP A 151 43.20 -0.33 10.11
CA ASP A 151 43.32 0.97 9.43
C ASP A 151 43.08 0.92 7.92
N PHE A 152 42.75 -0.25 7.37
CA PHE A 152 42.64 -0.47 5.94
C PHE A 152 41.22 -0.85 5.51
N TYR A 153 40.86 -0.43 4.30
CA TYR A 153 39.64 -0.85 3.64
C TYR A 153 39.92 -2.03 2.71
N TYR A 154 38.92 -2.90 2.61
CA TYR A 154 38.92 -4.07 1.75
C TYR A 154 37.60 -4.17 1.00
N LEU A 155 37.64 -4.75 -0.19
CA LEU A 155 36.49 -5.45 -0.72
C LEU A 155 36.54 -6.90 -0.27
N ILE A 156 35.39 -7.46 0.09
CA ILE A 156 35.24 -8.88 0.36
C ILE A 156 34.28 -9.50 -0.63
N ASP A 157 34.63 -10.69 -1.11
CA ASP A 157 33.73 -11.47 -1.96
C ASP A 157 32.85 -12.42 -1.16
N THR A 158 31.98 -13.14 -1.86
CA THR A 158 31.07 -14.12 -1.27
C THR A 158 31.76 -15.34 -0.65
N LEU A 159 33.08 -15.52 -0.83
CA LEU A 159 33.87 -16.55 -0.15
C LEU A 159 34.63 -16.00 1.06
N GLY A 160 34.42 -14.72 1.41
CA GLY A 160 35.12 -14.05 2.50
C GLY A 160 36.57 -13.67 2.15
N ARG A 161 36.98 -13.77 0.88
CA ARG A 161 38.33 -13.36 0.46
C ARG A 161 38.42 -11.84 0.47
N GLN A 162 39.50 -11.32 1.04
CA GLN A 162 39.72 -9.88 1.20
C GLN A 162 40.66 -9.35 0.11
N TYR A 163 40.32 -8.20 -0.44
CA TYR A 163 41.07 -7.49 -1.47
C TYR A 163 41.39 -6.08 -0.98
N SER A 164 42.67 -5.76 -0.79
CA SER A 164 43.10 -4.42 -0.36
C SER A 164 42.56 -3.36 -1.31
N LEU A 165 41.83 -2.39 -0.77
CA LEU A 165 41.07 -1.41 -1.54
C LEU A 165 41.74 -0.03 -1.56
N ALA A 166 41.88 0.54 -2.76
CA ALA A 166 42.10 1.97 -2.95
C ALA A 166 40.85 2.62 -3.57
N THR A 167 40.47 3.80 -3.08
CA THR A 167 39.33 4.59 -3.59
C THR A 167 39.77 5.86 -4.34
N GLU A 168 41.07 6.01 -4.54
CA GLU A 168 41.71 7.16 -5.20
C GLU A 168 43.07 6.73 -5.77
N LEU A 169 43.48 7.35 -6.87
CA LEU A 169 44.72 7.01 -7.60
C LEU A 169 45.99 7.25 -6.77
N SER A 170 45.97 8.25 -5.89
CA SER A 170 47.09 8.62 -5.02
C SER A 170 47.50 7.50 -4.05
N LYS A 171 46.58 6.56 -3.76
CA LYS A 171 46.79 5.43 -2.85
C LYS A 171 47.14 4.13 -3.58
N LEU A 172 47.11 4.13 -4.91
CA LEU A 172 47.39 2.96 -5.71
C LEU A 172 48.88 2.57 -5.60
N ASN A 173 49.13 1.34 -5.17
CA ASN A 173 50.47 0.77 -5.05
C ASN A 173 50.42 -0.75 -5.29
N TRP A 174 51.58 -1.41 -5.25
CA TRP A 174 51.71 -2.84 -5.60
C TRP A 174 50.91 -3.79 -4.71
N ALA A 175 50.48 -3.38 -3.50
CA ALA A 175 49.70 -4.20 -2.58
C ALA A 175 48.18 -4.05 -2.76
N ILE A 176 47.71 -3.11 -3.59
CA ILE A 176 46.30 -2.86 -3.85
C ILE A 176 45.79 -3.84 -4.91
N GLY A 177 44.85 -4.71 -4.52
CA GLY A 177 44.19 -5.67 -5.40
C GLY A 177 42.84 -5.17 -5.93
N ALA A 178 42.22 -4.19 -5.29
CA ALA A 178 40.95 -3.62 -5.69
C ALA A 178 41.02 -2.09 -5.82
N LEU A 179 40.57 -1.56 -6.94
CA LEU A 179 40.50 -0.13 -7.20
C LEU A 179 39.06 0.29 -7.49
N ASP A 180 38.52 1.16 -6.65
CA ASP A 180 37.18 1.73 -6.77
C ASP A 180 37.25 3.20 -7.17
N LEU A 181 36.94 3.47 -8.43
CA LEU A 181 36.89 4.80 -9.04
C LEU A 181 35.47 5.10 -9.54
N ARG A 182 34.43 4.58 -8.87
CA ARG A 182 33.04 4.89 -9.22
C ARG A 182 32.73 6.37 -8.99
N HIS A 183 31.91 6.94 -9.87
CA HIS A 183 31.41 8.32 -9.78
C HIS A 183 32.52 9.37 -9.61
N LYS A 184 33.60 9.25 -10.39
CA LYS A 184 34.75 10.17 -10.38
C LYS A 184 34.78 11.12 -11.57
N GLU A 185 33.73 11.12 -12.39
CA GLU A 185 33.61 11.96 -13.58
C GLU A 185 34.77 11.76 -14.58
N LEU A 186 35.34 10.55 -14.62
CA LEU A 186 36.46 10.23 -15.50
C LEU A 186 35.99 10.23 -16.97
N SER A 187 36.61 11.05 -17.81
CA SER A 187 36.40 11.04 -19.26
C SER A 187 37.26 10.00 -19.98
N GLU A 188 38.39 9.62 -19.40
CA GLU A 188 39.32 8.60 -19.89
C GLU A 188 39.90 7.78 -18.74
N LEU A 189 40.40 6.59 -19.06
CA LEU A 189 41.02 5.71 -18.06
C LEU A 189 42.51 6.10 -17.89
N PRO A 190 42.98 6.50 -16.70
CA PRO A 190 44.35 6.99 -16.51
C PRO A 190 45.41 5.89 -16.74
N ASP A 191 46.55 6.28 -17.33
CA ASP A 191 47.69 5.37 -17.59
C ASP A 191 48.19 4.64 -16.33
N THR A 192 48.13 5.29 -15.17
CA THR A 192 48.52 4.68 -13.89
C THR A 192 47.68 3.44 -13.55
N VAL A 193 46.41 3.42 -13.96
CA VAL A 193 45.53 2.25 -13.80
C VAL A 193 45.97 1.14 -14.74
N LEU A 194 46.25 1.48 -16.01
CA LEU A 194 46.67 0.53 -17.05
C LEU A 194 48.03 -0.13 -16.73
N GLN A 195 48.90 0.55 -15.99
CA GLN A 195 50.19 0.02 -15.53
C GLN A 195 50.07 -0.88 -14.28
N SER A 196 48.94 -0.87 -13.59
CA SER A 196 48.73 -1.58 -12.31
C SER A 196 48.28 -3.03 -12.51
N ARG A 197 49.18 -3.86 -13.07
CA ARG A 197 48.92 -5.25 -13.48
C ARG A 197 48.56 -6.21 -12.34
N GLN A 198 48.74 -5.80 -11.08
CA GLN A 198 48.34 -6.56 -9.90
C GLN A 198 46.82 -6.53 -9.62
N LEU A 199 46.09 -5.60 -10.22
CA LEU A 199 44.66 -5.41 -9.93
C LEU A 199 43.85 -6.67 -10.27
N GLU A 200 42.99 -7.05 -9.32
CA GLU A 200 42.02 -8.13 -9.46
C GLU A 200 40.60 -7.59 -9.61
N ILE A 201 40.32 -6.40 -9.08
CA ILE A 201 39.01 -5.76 -9.15
C ILE A 201 39.19 -4.31 -9.58
N LEU A 202 38.47 -3.92 -10.63
CA LEU A 202 38.44 -2.55 -11.13
C LEU A 202 36.99 -2.10 -11.29
N LEU A 203 36.56 -1.15 -10.45
CA LEU A 203 35.21 -0.59 -10.46
C LEU A 203 35.25 0.84 -11.01
N LEU A 204 34.62 1.04 -12.16
CA LEU A 204 34.60 2.29 -12.93
C LEU A 204 33.17 2.77 -13.23
N SER A 205 32.17 2.25 -12.51
CA SER A 205 30.77 2.62 -12.72
C SER A 205 30.49 4.11 -12.56
N GLY A 206 29.59 4.65 -13.39
CA GLY A 206 29.07 6.01 -13.24
C GLY A 206 30.09 7.10 -13.58
N ASN A 207 30.93 6.85 -14.59
CA ASN A 207 31.89 7.80 -15.13
C ASN A 207 31.44 8.29 -16.53
N GLN A 208 32.33 8.96 -17.26
CA GLN A 208 32.07 9.53 -18.58
C GLN A 208 32.96 8.89 -19.67
N LEU A 209 33.38 7.64 -19.47
CA LEU A 209 34.28 6.94 -20.38
C LEU A 209 33.58 6.69 -21.72
N THR A 210 34.17 7.17 -22.82
CA THR A 210 33.63 7.01 -24.19
C THR A 210 34.24 5.81 -24.93
N SER A 211 35.44 5.37 -24.52
CA SER A 211 36.15 4.22 -25.05
C SER A 211 37.12 3.64 -24.02
N LEU A 212 37.64 2.44 -24.30
CA LEU A 212 38.74 1.85 -23.54
C LEU A 212 39.99 1.72 -24.42
N PRO A 213 41.18 2.04 -23.91
CA PRO A 213 42.43 1.82 -24.64
C PRO A 213 42.76 0.32 -24.72
N PRO A 214 43.42 -0.16 -25.79
CA PRO A 214 43.86 -1.55 -25.94
C PRO A 214 44.65 -2.12 -24.76
N GLN A 215 45.39 -1.27 -24.05
CA GLN A 215 46.20 -1.58 -22.88
C GLN A 215 45.38 -2.14 -21.72
N ILE A 216 44.05 -2.05 -21.73
CA ILE A 216 43.19 -2.73 -20.75
C ILE A 216 43.49 -4.24 -20.70
N GLY A 217 43.87 -4.85 -21.83
CA GLY A 217 44.28 -6.26 -21.91
C GLY A 217 45.53 -6.62 -21.10
N GLU A 218 46.33 -5.63 -20.67
CA GLU A 218 47.50 -5.86 -19.84
C GLU A 218 47.15 -6.20 -18.38
N LEU A 219 45.93 -5.90 -17.92
CA LEU A 219 45.46 -6.15 -16.55
C LEU A 219 45.01 -7.61 -16.35
N LYS A 220 45.92 -8.55 -16.66
CA LYS A 220 45.63 -9.99 -16.76
C LYS A 220 45.14 -10.67 -15.47
N ASN A 221 45.32 -10.03 -14.33
CA ASN A 221 44.85 -10.54 -13.03
C ASN A 221 43.40 -10.15 -12.70
N LEU A 222 42.77 -9.31 -13.52
CA LEU A 222 41.39 -8.90 -13.29
C LEU A 222 40.45 -10.10 -13.27
N LYS A 223 39.65 -10.14 -12.20
CA LYS A 223 38.54 -11.06 -11.93
C LYS A 223 37.21 -10.33 -12.06
N THR A 224 37.18 -9.04 -11.74
CA THR A 224 35.98 -8.19 -11.88
C THR A 224 36.35 -6.89 -12.57
N LEU A 225 35.59 -6.57 -13.62
CA LEU A 225 35.65 -5.30 -14.32
C LEU A 225 34.23 -4.75 -14.43
N ASP A 226 33.96 -3.66 -13.72
CA ASP A 226 32.69 -2.95 -13.77
C ASP A 226 32.88 -1.62 -14.50
N LEU A 227 32.24 -1.51 -15.66
CA LEU A 227 32.24 -0.36 -16.56
C LEU A 227 30.82 0.19 -16.74
N SER A 228 29.90 -0.17 -15.85
CA SER A 228 28.50 0.22 -15.98
C SER A 228 28.30 1.73 -15.93
N ALA A 229 27.19 2.24 -16.45
CA ALA A 229 26.84 3.67 -16.39
C ALA A 229 27.98 4.58 -16.91
N ASN A 230 28.46 4.29 -18.12
CA ASN A 230 29.46 5.08 -18.85
C ASN A 230 28.90 5.47 -20.23
N GLN A 231 29.75 5.93 -21.15
CA GLN A 231 29.39 6.34 -22.50
C GLN A 231 30.09 5.49 -23.57
N LEU A 232 30.44 4.24 -23.23
CA LEU A 232 31.20 3.35 -24.12
C LEU A 232 30.38 3.01 -25.37
N SER A 233 30.92 3.30 -26.54
CA SER A 233 30.29 2.98 -27.83
C SER A 233 30.78 1.65 -28.43
N SER A 234 31.98 1.20 -28.03
CA SER A 234 32.57 -0.07 -28.43
C SER A 234 33.59 -0.55 -27.39
N LEU A 235 34.07 -1.80 -27.54
CA LEU A 235 35.16 -2.37 -26.76
C LEU A 235 36.34 -2.75 -27.65
N PRO A 236 37.59 -2.58 -27.19
CA PRO A 236 38.76 -3.06 -27.91
C PRO A 236 38.80 -4.60 -27.91
N ALA A 237 39.38 -5.20 -28.97
CA ALA A 237 39.54 -6.66 -29.08
C ALA A 237 40.35 -7.25 -27.90
N GLN A 238 41.27 -6.46 -27.35
CA GLN A 238 42.13 -6.80 -26.20
C GLN A 238 41.34 -7.07 -24.92
N ILE A 239 40.04 -6.76 -24.86
CA ILE A 239 39.19 -7.21 -23.75
C ILE A 239 39.27 -8.74 -23.59
N GLY A 240 39.42 -9.49 -24.68
CA GLY A 240 39.57 -10.94 -24.68
C GLY A 240 40.85 -11.43 -23.97
N GLU A 241 41.85 -10.57 -23.75
CA GLU A 241 43.09 -10.93 -23.05
C GLU A 241 42.92 -11.09 -21.54
N LEU A 242 41.80 -10.62 -20.96
CA LEU A 242 41.49 -10.71 -19.53
C LEU A 242 41.05 -12.13 -19.12
N LYS A 243 41.91 -13.13 -19.31
CA LYS A 243 41.55 -14.56 -19.17
C LYS A 243 41.08 -14.96 -17.77
N ASN A 244 41.38 -14.18 -16.73
CA ASN A 244 40.95 -14.44 -15.35
C ASN A 244 39.60 -13.81 -14.99
N LEU A 245 39.00 -13.06 -15.92
CA LEU A 245 37.78 -12.31 -15.67
C LEU A 245 36.61 -13.26 -15.41
N LYS A 246 35.89 -13.01 -14.32
CA LYS A 246 34.70 -13.75 -13.87
C LYS A 246 33.44 -12.91 -13.96
N THR A 247 33.56 -11.62 -13.71
CA THR A 247 32.45 -10.66 -13.78
C THR A 247 32.82 -9.52 -14.69
N LEU A 248 31.99 -9.28 -15.69
CA LEU A 248 32.08 -8.13 -16.58
C LEU A 248 30.73 -7.42 -16.61
N ASP A 249 30.70 -6.18 -16.11
CA ASP A 249 29.52 -5.33 -16.20
C ASP A 249 29.76 -4.20 -17.20
N LEU A 250 28.94 -4.16 -18.24
CA LEU A 250 28.94 -3.18 -19.32
C LEU A 250 27.58 -2.48 -19.43
N SER A 251 26.72 -2.62 -18.41
CA SER A 251 25.37 -2.09 -18.44
C SER A 251 25.34 -0.56 -18.52
N ALA A 252 24.23 0.02 -19.01
CA ALA A 252 24.04 1.46 -19.12
C ALA A 252 25.21 2.14 -19.87
N ASN A 253 25.45 1.70 -21.10
CA ASN A 253 26.43 2.27 -22.03
C ASN A 253 25.77 2.53 -23.40
N GLN A 254 26.58 2.79 -24.43
CA GLN A 254 26.12 3.05 -25.80
C GLN A 254 26.61 1.97 -26.77
N LEU A 255 26.86 0.74 -26.28
CA LEU A 255 27.42 -0.33 -27.09
C LEU A 255 26.43 -0.75 -28.17
N SER A 256 26.88 -0.72 -29.43
CA SER A 256 26.11 -1.20 -30.58
C SER A 256 26.49 -2.62 -31.02
N SER A 257 27.66 -3.09 -30.61
CA SER A 257 28.16 -4.46 -30.85
C SER A 257 29.20 -4.85 -29.80
N LEU A 258 29.51 -6.16 -29.74
CA LEU A 258 30.63 -6.70 -28.97
C LEU A 258 31.69 -7.29 -29.92
N PRO A 259 33.00 -7.17 -29.61
CA PRO A 259 34.04 -7.84 -30.38
C PRO A 259 33.94 -9.37 -30.23
N ALA A 260 34.31 -10.12 -31.26
CA ALA A 260 34.31 -11.59 -31.25
C ALA A 260 35.19 -12.17 -30.11
N GLN A 261 36.24 -11.44 -29.74
CA GLN A 261 37.17 -11.78 -28.67
C GLN A 261 36.51 -11.86 -27.29
N ILE A 262 35.27 -11.38 -27.12
CA ILE A 262 34.51 -11.60 -25.88
C ILE A 262 34.42 -13.10 -25.55
N GLY A 263 34.31 -13.97 -26.57
CA GLY A 263 34.26 -15.42 -26.38
C GLY A 263 35.55 -16.02 -25.82
N GLU A 264 36.65 -15.29 -25.81
CA GLU A 264 37.90 -15.76 -25.24
C GLU A 264 37.96 -15.68 -23.69
N LEU A 265 36.98 -15.04 -23.06
CA LEU A 265 36.86 -14.91 -21.60
C LEU A 265 36.33 -16.20 -20.96
N LYS A 266 37.07 -17.31 -21.10
CA LYS A 266 36.60 -18.66 -20.72
C LYS A 266 36.26 -18.83 -19.23
N ASN A 267 36.72 -17.95 -18.35
CA ASN A 267 36.41 -17.97 -16.93
C ASN A 267 35.22 -17.09 -16.54
N LEU A 268 34.57 -16.42 -17.50
CA LEU A 268 33.47 -15.51 -17.24
C LEU A 268 32.26 -16.27 -16.71
N GLN A 269 31.72 -15.79 -15.60
CA GLN A 269 30.58 -16.36 -14.88
C GLN A 269 29.37 -15.44 -14.93
N SER A 270 29.59 -14.12 -14.98
CA SER A 270 28.54 -13.12 -15.10
C SER A 270 28.89 -12.08 -16.15
N LEU A 271 27.96 -11.85 -17.07
CA LEU A 271 28.04 -10.82 -18.10
C LEU A 271 26.76 -9.98 -18.10
N SER A 272 26.91 -8.69 -17.81
CA SER A 272 25.82 -7.71 -17.86
C SER A 272 26.04 -6.74 -19.01
N LEU A 273 25.04 -6.62 -19.88
CA LEU A 273 25.01 -5.81 -21.10
C LEU A 273 23.73 -4.96 -21.15
N SER A 274 22.99 -4.89 -20.05
CA SER A 274 21.68 -4.24 -20.01
C SER A 274 21.76 -2.74 -20.33
N ILE A 275 20.71 -2.16 -20.90
CA ILE A 275 20.65 -0.72 -21.23
C ILE A 275 21.82 -0.34 -22.16
N ASN A 276 21.79 -0.88 -23.37
CA ASN A 276 22.74 -0.58 -24.45
C ASN A 276 21.97 -0.45 -25.79
N GLN A 277 22.69 -0.44 -26.91
CA GLN A 277 22.13 -0.35 -28.26
C GLN A 277 22.40 -1.63 -29.07
N LEU A 278 22.58 -2.78 -28.40
CA LEU A 278 22.93 -4.04 -29.04
C LEU A 278 21.75 -4.60 -29.83
N ILE A 279 22.03 -5.06 -31.05
CA ILE A 279 21.05 -5.73 -31.92
C ILE A 279 21.25 -7.25 -31.99
N ASN A 280 22.47 -7.72 -31.69
CA ASN A 280 22.88 -9.13 -31.67
C ASN A 280 24.08 -9.33 -30.72
N LEU A 281 24.35 -10.60 -30.40
CA LEU A 281 25.60 -11.04 -29.79
C LEU A 281 26.45 -11.71 -30.88
N PRO A 282 27.79 -11.61 -30.82
CA PRO A 282 28.65 -12.38 -31.69
C PRO A 282 28.47 -13.89 -31.41
N PRO A 283 28.57 -14.79 -32.42
CA PRO A 283 28.43 -16.24 -32.22
C PRO A 283 29.37 -16.81 -31.15
N GLN A 284 30.55 -16.18 -30.98
CA GLN A 284 31.55 -16.52 -29.97
C GLN A 284 31.03 -16.43 -28.53
N ILE A 285 29.88 -15.81 -28.29
CA ILE A 285 29.23 -15.84 -26.97
C ILE A 285 29.00 -17.29 -26.50
N GLY A 286 28.68 -18.21 -27.41
CA GLY A 286 28.47 -19.62 -27.07
C GLY A 286 29.71 -20.32 -26.53
N GLU A 287 30.90 -19.72 -26.71
CA GLU A 287 32.14 -20.28 -26.19
C GLU A 287 32.38 -19.94 -24.70
N LEU A 288 31.53 -19.12 -24.07
CA LEU A 288 31.57 -18.77 -22.66
C LEU A 288 30.92 -19.86 -21.79
N THR A 289 31.44 -21.08 -21.88
CA THR A 289 30.79 -22.26 -21.29
C THR A 289 30.72 -22.26 -19.76
N ASN A 290 31.46 -21.39 -19.07
CA ASN A 290 31.37 -21.19 -17.61
C ASN A 290 30.35 -20.12 -17.18
N LEU A 291 29.68 -19.47 -18.13
CA LEU A 291 28.74 -18.39 -17.85
C LEU A 291 27.52 -18.93 -17.11
N GLN A 292 27.18 -18.27 -16.00
CA GLN A 292 26.07 -18.61 -15.10
C GLN A 292 24.96 -17.56 -15.15
N SER A 293 25.32 -16.30 -15.42
CA SER A 293 24.37 -15.19 -15.56
C SER A 293 24.66 -14.40 -16.82
N LEU A 294 23.63 -14.19 -17.62
CA LEU A 294 23.67 -13.36 -18.81
C LEU A 294 22.46 -12.42 -18.81
N ASP A 295 22.72 -11.12 -18.72
CA ASP A 295 21.73 -10.06 -18.78
C ASP A 295 22.02 -9.13 -19.97
N PHE A 296 21.05 -8.98 -20.86
CA PHE A 296 21.07 -7.98 -21.92
C PHE A 296 19.70 -7.30 -22.09
N ASN A 297 19.04 -7.02 -20.97
CA ASN A 297 17.80 -6.26 -20.90
C ASN A 297 17.91 -4.89 -21.58
N HIS A 298 16.78 -4.31 -22.02
CA HIS A 298 16.73 -2.95 -22.58
C HIS A 298 17.75 -2.73 -23.71
N ASN A 299 17.68 -3.58 -24.72
CA ASN A 299 18.48 -3.49 -25.95
C ASN A 299 17.53 -3.57 -27.17
N GLN A 300 18.07 -3.87 -28.35
CA GLN A 300 17.32 -3.90 -29.62
C GLN A 300 17.33 -5.29 -30.28
N PHE A 301 17.47 -6.36 -29.50
CA PHE A 301 17.54 -7.72 -30.01
C PHE A 301 16.24 -8.15 -30.67
N ARG A 302 16.32 -8.60 -31.93
CA ARG A 302 15.17 -9.14 -32.67
C ARG A 302 15.07 -10.67 -32.63
N SER A 303 16.19 -11.34 -32.37
CA SER A 303 16.28 -12.78 -32.21
C SER A 303 17.44 -13.15 -31.28
N LEU A 304 17.39 -14.36 -30.73
CA LEU A 304 18.54 -15.00 -30.08
C LEU A 304 19.26 -15.88 -31.10
N SER A 305 20.59 -15.93 -31.01
CA SER A 305 21.40 -16.84 -31.84
C SER A 305 21.29 -18.29 -31.34
N LEU A 306 21.61 -19.27 -32.19
CA LEU A 306 21.51 -20.69 -31.84
C LEU A 306 22.57 -21.10 -30.81
N GLU A 307 23.72 -20.40 -30.81
CA GLU A 307 24.85 -20.59 -29.91
C GLU A 307 24.51 -20.31 -28.44
N ILE A 308 23.36 -19.68 -28.16
CA ILE A 308 22.87 -19.56 -26.77
C ILE A 308 22.76 -20.93 -26.10
N GLY A 309 22.43 -21.99 -26.86
CA GLY A 309 22.32 -23.36 -26.34
C GLY A 309 23.65 -23.97 -25.88
N GLU A 310 24.79 -23.37 -26.22
CA GLU A 310 26.11 -23.84 -25.77
C GLU A 310 26.44 -23.39 -24.34
N LEU A 311 25.68 -22.43 -23.78
CA LEU A 311 25.85 -21.92 -22.41
C LEU A 311 25.28 -22.88 -21.36
N LYS A 312 25.76 -24.12 -21.32
CA LYS A 312 25.18 -25.22 -20.53
C LYS A 312 25.21 -25.01 -19.02
N ASN A 313 26.05 -24.10 -18.52
CA ASN A 313 26.13 -23.73 -17.11
C ASN A 313 25.26 -22.53 -16.73
N LEU A 314 24.49 -21.97 -17.68
CA LEU A 314 23.67 -20.80 -17.45
C LEU A 314 22.54 -21.12 -16.46
N ILE A 315 22.42 -20.28 -15.43
CA ILE A 315 21.44 -20.38 -14.35
C ILE A 315 20.38 -19.27 -14.51
N SER A 316 20.80 -18.09 -14.95
CA SER A 316 19.94 -16.93 -15.18
C SER A 316 20.16 -16.36 -16.59
N LEU A 317 19.06 -16.18 -17.32
CA LEU A 317 19.01 -15.51 -18.61
C LEU A 317 17.96 -14.41 -18.57
N SER A 318 18.38 -13.17 -18.78
CA SER A 318 17.49 -12.00 -18.81
C SER A 318 17.58 -11.25 -20.13
N VAL A 319 16.44 -11.13 -20.81
CA VAL A 319 16.28 -10.50 -22.12
C VAL A 319 15.04 -9.59 -22.14
N VAL A 320 14.74 -8.94 -21.02
CA VAL A 320 13.59 -8.08 -20.82
C VAL A 320 13.68 -6.83 -21.71
N SER A 321 12.55 -6.33 -22.19
CA SER A 321 12.47 -5.08 -22.96
C SER A 321 13.38 -5.08 -24.18
N ASN A 322 13.17 -6.05 -25.06
CA ASN A 322 13.84 -6.20 -26.36
C ASN A 322 12.78 -6.32 -27.48
N GLN A 323 13.17 -6.79 -28.66
CA GLN A 323 12.30 -6.94 -29.83
C GLN A 323 12.19 -8.41 -30.28
N LEU A 324 12.41 -9.38 -29.39
CA LEU A 324 12.42 -10.80 -29.74
C LEU A 324 11.06 -11.24 -30.29
N SER A 325 11.01 -11.72 -31.52
CA SER A 325 9.78 -12.25 -32.13
C SER A 325 9.58 -13.75 -31.90
N SER A 326 10.67 -14.49 -31.66
CA SER A 326 10.66 -15.91 -31.34
C SER A 326 11.87 -16.30 -30.48
N LEU A 327 11.81 -17.51 -29.90
CA LEU A 327 12.96 -18.16 -29.27
C LEU A 327 13.43 -19.32 -30.16
N PRO A 328 14.76 -19.55 -30.28
CA PRO A 328 15.29 -20.73 -30.95
C PRO A 328 15.01 -22.01 -30.14
N THR A 329 14.96 -23.17 -30.79
CA THR A 329 14.72 -24.45 -30.11
C THR A 329 15.85 -24.83 -29.15
N GLN A 330 17.07 -24.32 -29.40
CA GLN A 330 18.26 -24.46 -28.57
C GLN A 330 18.11 -23.86 -27.17
N ILE A 331 17.07 -23.05 -26.92
CA ILE A 331 16.75 -22.62 -25.55
C ILE A 331 16.58 -23.83 -24.63
N GLY A 332 16.05 -24.95 -25.14
CA GLY A 332 15.87 -26.19 -24.39
C GLY A 332 17.17 -26.86 -23.95
N GLU A 333 18.33 -26.49 -24.50
CA GLU A 333 19.64 -27.04 -24.11
C GLU A 333 20.17 -26.47 -22.78
N LEU A 334 19.58 -25.38 -22.28
CA LEU A 334 19.98 -24.72 -21.03
C LEU A 334 19.47 -25.48 -19.80
N LYS A 335 19.91 -26.73 -19.61
CA LYS A 335 19.36 -27.64 -18.59
C LYS A 335 19.53 -27.16 -17.15
N ASN A 336 20.49 -26.26 -16.88
CA ASN A 336 20.74 -25.70 -15.55
C ASN A 336 19.97 -24.39 -15.27
N LEU A 337 19.21 -23.89 -16.26
CA LEU A 337 18.51 -22.62 -16.14
C LEU A 337 17.41 -22.69 -15.08
N LYS A 338 17.43 -21.72 -14.17
CA LYS A 338 16.45 -21.55 -13.09
C LYS A 338 15.58 -20.32 -13.30
N TRP A 339 16.14 -19.26 -13.88
CA TRP A 339 15.45 -18.00 -14.10
C TRP A 339 15.53 -17.59 -15.57
N LEU A 340 14.36 -17.43 -16.18
CA LEU A 340 14.22 -16.97 -17.55
C LEU A 340 13.28 -15.77 -17.61
N TYR A 341 13.84 -14.60 -17.93
CA TYR A 341 13.10 -13.34 -18.02
C TYR A 341 13.04 -12.84 -19.45
N LEU A 342 11.84 -12.79 -20.01
CA LEU A 342 11.56 -12.48 -21.42
C LEU A 342 10.47 -11.40 -21.57
N SER A 343 10.11 -10.72 -20.48
CA SER A 343 9.03 -9.73 -20.49
C SER A 343 9.32 -8.54 -21.41
N GLY A 344 8.29 -7.93 -22.01
CA GLY A 344 8.46 -6.76 -22.87
C GLY A 344 9.16 -7.07 -24.19
N ASN A 345 8.76 -8.15 -24.86
CA ASN A 345 9.26 -8.54 -26.18
C ASN A 345 8.11 -8.64 -27.20
N GLN A 346 8.37 -9.22 -28.37
CA GLN A 346 7.41 -9.42 -29.46
C GLN A 346 7.06 -10.91 -29.64
N LEU A 347 7.19 -11.73 -28.59
CA LEU A 347 6.97 -13.17 -28.67
C LEU A 347 5.48 -13.49 -28.88
N ILE A 348 5.17 -14.17 -29.99
CA ILE A 348 3.79 -14.60 -30.33
C ILE A 348 3.52 -16.03 -29.84
N SER A 349 4.58 -16.85 -29.73
CA SER A 349 4.53 -18.24 -29.27
C SER A 349 5.84 -18.64 -28.60
N LEU A 350 5.84 -19.78 -27.89
CA LEU A 350 7.03 -20.42 -27.36
C LEU A 350 7.29 -21.75 -28.08
N PRO A 351 8.56 -22.12 -28.31
CA PRO A 351 8.90 -23.45 -28.84
C PRO A 351 8.58 -24.55 -27.80
N ALA A 352 8.27 -25.77 -28.26
CA ALA A 352 7.97 -26.91 -27.39
C ALA A 352 9.14 -27.23 -26.42
N GLN A 353 10.37 -26.98 -26.85
CA GLN A 353 11.61 -27.15 -26.09
C GLN A 353 11.69 -26.28 -24.83
N ILE A 354 10.77 -25.33 -24.63
CA ILE A 354 10.65 -24.66 -23.33
C ILE A 354 10.41 -25.68 -22.21
N GLY A 355 9.68 -26.77 -22.48
CA GLY A 355 9.44 -27.85 -21.53
C GLY A 355 10.69 -28.62 -21.11
N ASP A 356 11.78 -28.52 -21.87
CA ASP A 356 13.05 -29.20 -21.56
C ASP A 356 13.83 -28.56 -20.41
N LEU A 357 13.45 -27.35 -19.98
CA LEU A 357 14.08 -26.60 -18.89
C LEU A 357 13.64 -27.15 -17.52
N LYS A 358 13.96 -28.40 -17.21
CA LYS A 358 13.43 -29.12 -16.04
C LYS A 358 13.79 -28.47 -14.69
N ASN A 359 14.83 -27.65 -14.63
CA ASN A 359 15.26 -26.94 -13.42
C ASN A 359 14.67 -25.52 -13.30
N LEU A 360 13.83 -25.09 -14.25
CA LEU A 360 13.28 -23.74 -14.26
C LEU A 360 12.35 -23.52 -13.06
N GLN A 361 12.60 -22.44 -12.33
CA GLN A 361 11.84 -22.02 -11.14
C GLN A 361 11.00 -20.77 -11.45
N THR A 362 11.51 -19.87 -12.29
CA THR A 362 10.81 -18.66 -12.69
C THR A 362 10.81 -18.49 -14.20
N LEU A 363 9.61 -18.28 -14.75
CA LEU A 363 9.40 -17.91 -16.15
C LEU A 363 8.57 -16.63 -16.22
N SER A 364 9.16 -15.57 -16.76
CA SER A 364 8.51 -14.26 -16.93
C SER A 364 8.39 -13.90 -18.40
N LEU A 365 7.16 -13.76 -18.86
CA LEU A 365 6.75 -13.60 -20.26
C LEU A 365 5.79 -12.41 -20.47
N GLY A 366 5.59 -11.59 -19.44
CA GLY A 366 4.61 -10.50 -19.49
C GLY A 366 4.92 -9.48 -20.58
N ALA A 367 3.91 -8.69 -20.99
CA ALA A 367 4.06 -7.69 -22.05
C ALA A 367 4.64 -8.28 -23.35
N ASN A 368 4.14 -9.44 -23.77
CA ASN A 368 4.39 -10.05 -25.06
C ASN A 368 3.05 -10.31 -25.79
N PRO A 369 2.98 -10.26 -27.12
CA PRO A 369 1.78 -10.60 -27.88
C PRO A 369 1.51 -12.13 -27.93
N LEU A 370 1.80 -12.84 -26.84
CA LEU A 370 1.70 -14.30 -26.74
C LEU A 370 0.23 -14.72 -26.82
N ILE A 371 -0.12 -15.57 -27.78
CA ILE A 371 -1.52 -15.97 -28.03
C ILE A 371 -1.90 -17.21 -27.23
N ASN A 372 -0.97 -18.16 -27.07
CA ASN A 372 -1.17 -19.42 -26.35
C ASN A 372 0.13 -19.88 -25.69
N LEU A 373 0.00 -20.77 -24.70
CA LEU A 373 1.12 -21.54 -24.17
C LEU A 373 1.18 -22.92 -24.85
N PRO A 374 2.38 -23.47 -25.13
CA PRO A 374 2.51 -24.85 -25.57
C PRO A 374 2.17 -25.83 -24.42
N PRO A 375 1.59 -27.02 -24.71
CA PRO A 375 1.30 -28.03 -23.68
C PRO A 375 2.51 -28.44 -22.84
N GLN A 376 3.71 -28.39 -23.43
CA GLN A 376 4.99 -28.68 -22.79
C GLN A 376 5.31 -27.77 -21.60
N ILE A 377 4.57 -26.68 -21.41
CA ILE A 377 4.66 -25.87 -20.19
C ILE A 377 4.45 -26.74 -18.94
N GLY A 378 3.55 -27.73 -18.98
CA GLY A 378 3.28 -28.65 -17.88
C GLY A 378 4.44 -29.59 -17.52
N GLU A 379 5.51 -29.60 -18.31
CA GLU A 379 6.72 -30.37 -18.02
C GLU A 379 7.68 -29.66 -17.05
N LEU A 380 7.47 -28.37 -16.78
CA LEU A 380 8.28 -27.55 -15.88
C LEU A 380 7.94 -27.83 -14.40
N LYS A 381 8.16 -29.07 -13.93
CA LYS A 381 7.70 -29.54 -12.60
C LYS A 381 8.28 -28.76 -11.41
N ASN A 382 9.41 -28.07 -11.60
CA ASN A 382 10.06 -27.24 -10.58
C ASN A 382 9.64 -25.75 -10.63
N LEU A 383 8.74 -25.38 -11.55
CA LEU A 383 8.32 -23.99 -11.70
C LEU A 383 7.52 -23.52 -10.49
N GLN A 384 7.95 -22.42 -9.90
CA GLN A 384 7.35 -21.78 -8.72
C GLN A 384 6.63 -20.49 -9.11
N THR A 385 7.14 -19.77 -10.12
CA THR A 385 6.59 -18.49 -10.57
C THR A 385 6.40 -18.48 -12.08
N LEU A 386 5.16 -18.23 -12.51
CA LEU A 386 4.80 -18.04 -13.92
C LEU A 386 4.09 -16.69 -14.09
N ARG A 387 4.74 -15.75 -14.80
CA ARG A 387 4.20 -14.41 -15.04
C ARG A 387 3.91 -14.20 -16.52
N LEU A 388 2.65 -13.96 -16.85
CA LEU A 388 2.10 -13.83 -18.20
C LEU A 388 1.26 -12.56 -18.35
N SER A 389 1.45 -11.59 -17.45
CA SER A 389 0.68 -10.35 -17.39
C SER A 389 0.77 -9.57 -18.70
N SER A 390 -0.33 -8.95 -19.15
CA SER A 390 -0.34 -8.15 -20.38
C SER A 390 0.06 -8.94 -21.63
N THR A 391 -0.49 -10.15 -21.78
CA THR A 391 -0.35 -10.99 -22.99
C THR A 391 -1.68 -11.13 -23.72
N GLN A 392 -1.69 -11.77 -24.89
CA GLN A 392 -2.90 -12.00 -25.69
C GLN A 392 -3.50 -13.40 -25.45
N ILE A 393 -3.11 -14.07 -24.36
CA ILE A 393 -3.57 -15.42 -24.04
C ILE A 393 -5.07 -15.41 -23.84
N SER A 394 -5.77 -16.25 -24.60
CA SER A 394 -7.24 -16.40 -24.52
C SER A 394 -7.69 -17.67 -23.79
N SER A 395 -6.79 -18.65 -23.65
CA SER A 395 -7.06 -19.90 -22.95
C SER A 395 -5.80 -20.41 -22.25
N VAL A 396 -5.98 -21.00 -21.07
CA VAL A 396 -4.90 -21.67 -20.33
C VAL A 396 -4.98 -23.17 -20.61
N PRO A 397 -3.89 -23.83 -21.05
CA PRO A 397 -3.91 -25.25 -21.35
C PRO A 397 -4.16 -26.10 -20.08
N PRO A 398 -4.84 -27.26 -20.17
CA PRO A 398 -5.06 -28.17 -19.04
C PRO A 398 -3.77 -28.59 -18.32
N GLU A 399 -2.66 -28.67 -19.05
CA GLU A 399 -1.33 -29.01 -18.55
C GLU A 399 -0.81 -27.99 -17.52
N ILE A 400 -1.45 -26.83 -17.34
CA ILE A 400 -1.13 -25.95 -16.22
C ILE A 400 -1.24 -26.69 -14.87
N GLY A 401 -2.20 -27.62 -14.73
CA GLY A 401 -2.38 -28.40 -13.50
C GLY A 401 -1.21 -29.32 -13.16
N GLU A 402 -0.29 -29.55 -14.10
CA GLU A 402 0.91 -30.33 -13.89
C GLU A 402 2.02 -29.58 -13.14
N LEU A 403 1.91 -28.25 -13.02
CA LEU A 403 2.87 -27.39 -12.33
C LEU A 403 2.68 -27.43 -10.80
N LYS A 404 2.86 -28.61 -10.20
CA LYS A 404 2.54 -28.87 -8.79
C LYS A 404 3.37 -28.03 -7.80
N SER A 405 4.52 -27.50 -8.22
CA SER A 405 5.38 -26.63 -7.41
C SER A 405 5.02 -25.14 -7.50
N LEU A 406 4.03 -24.78 -8.33
CA LEU A 406 3.69 -23.38 -8.60
C LEU A 406 3.11 -22.71 -7.37
N GLN A 407 3.67 -21.54 -7.03
CA GLN A 407 3.29 -20.69 -5.90
C GLN A 407 2.67 -19.38 -6.38
N GLU A 408 3.15 -18.84 -7.50
CA GLU A 408 2.64 -17.61 -8.11
C GLU A 408 2.26 -17.85 -9.57
N LEU A 409 1.01 -17.53 -9.91
CA LEU A 409 0.50 -17.49 -11.27
C LEU A 409 -0.12 -16.11 -11.55
N ASN A 410 0.56 -15.32 -12.39
CA ASN A 410 0.06 -14.03 -12.83
C ASN A 410 -0.41 -14.11 -14.29
N LEU A 411 -1.72 -13.99 -14.47
CA LEU A 411 -2.46 -13.97 -15.73
C LEU A 411 -3.24 -12.66 -15.88
N SER A 412 -2.79 -11.57 -15.25
CA SER A 412 -3.48 -10.27 -15.34
C SER A 412 -3.40 -9.67 -16.74
N SER A 413 -4.41 -8.88 -17.12
CA SER A 413 -4.46 -8.18 -18.41
C SER A 413 -4.26 -9.13 -19.60
N THR A 414 -4.87 -10.31 -19.56
CA THR A 414 -4.92 -11.25 -20.69
C THR A 414 -6.33 -11.28 -21.29
N GLN A 415 -6.60 -12.23 -22.19
CA GLN A 415 -7.90 -12.37 -22.86
C GLN A 415 -8.66 -13.61 -22.38
N ILE A 416 -8.30 -14.16 -21.22
CA ILE A 416 -8.87 -15.39 -20.68
C ILE A 416 -10.35 -15.17 -20.34
N SER A 417 -11.19 -16.08 -20.85
CA SER A 417 -12.63 -16.11 -20.56
C SER A 417 -13.04 -17.20 -19.60
N ASN A 418 -12.24 -18.27 -19.46
CA ASN A 418 -12.46 -19.37 -18.52
C ASN A 418 -11.12 -19.98 -18.08
N LEU A 419 -11.11 -20.60 -16.91
CA LEU A 419 -9.99 -21.42 -16.42
C LEU A 419 -10.28 -22.92 -16.64
N PRO A 420 -9.25 -23.74 -16.94
CA PRO A 420 -9.43 -25.19 -17.04
C PRO A 420 -9.69 -25.80 -15.65
N PRO A 421 -10.49 -26.88 -15.54
CA PRO A 421 -10.75 -27.57 -14.26
C PRO A 421 -9.47 -28.07 -13.56
N GLN A 422 -8.41 -28.32 -14.33
CA GLN A 422 -7.09 -28.74 -13.85
C GLN A 422 -6.40 -27.69 -12.96
N ILE A 423 -6.90 -26.45 -12.91
CA ILE A 423 -6.40 -25.45 -11.95
C ILE A 423 -6.44 -25.98 -10.52
N LYS A 424 -7.40 -26.86 -10.18
CA LYS A 424 -7.53 -27.49 -8.86
C LYS A 424 -6.28 -28.26 -8.41
N GLU A 425 -5.43 -28.67 -9.34
CA GLU A 425 -4.22 -29.47 -9.05
C GLU A 425 -3.06 -28.62 -8.50
N LEU A 426 -3.15 -27.28 -8.60
CA LEU A 426 -2.13 -26.34 -8.11
C LEU A 426 -2.18 -26.16 -6.59
N LYS A 427 -1.94 -27.24 -5.84
CA LYS A 427 -2.11 -27.29 -4.38
C LYS A 427 -1.17 -26.37 -3.60
N ASN A 428 -0.04 -25.96 -4.19
CA ASN A 428 0.94 -25.05 -3.58
C ASN A 428 0.74 -23.58 -3.98
N LEU A 429 -0.29 -23.26 -4.79
CA LEU A 429 -0.50 -21.90 -5.27
C LEU A 429 -0.91 -20.98 -4.12
N GLN A 430 -0.15 -19.90 -3.94
CA GLN A 430 -0.34 -18.89 -2.89
C GLN A 430 -0.88 -17.58 -3.48
N THR A 431 -0.47 -17.23 -4.69
CA THR A 431 -0.90 -16.01 -5.38
C THR A 431 -1.43 -16.33 -6.76
N LEU A 432 -2.67 -15.91 -7.02
CA LEU A 432 -3.33 -16.01 -8.31
C LEU A 432 -3.86 -14.63 -8.71
N ASP A 433 -3.29 -14.06 -9.77
CA ASP A 433 -3.75 -12.80 -10.33
C ASP A 433 -4.41 -13.03 -11.69
N LEU A 434 -5.71 -12.73 -11.75
CA LEU A 434 -6.60 -12.86 -12.88
C LEU A 434 -7.25 -11.52 -13.25
N SER A 435 -6.67 -10.40 -12.80
CA SER A 435 -7.19 -9.06 -13.03
C SER A 435 -7.28 -8.73 -14.52
N TYR A 436 -8.21 -7.85 -14.92
CA TYR A 436 -8.37 -7.33 -16.27
C TYR A 436 -8.49 -8.43 -17.34
N ASN A 437 -9.28 -9.47 -17.04
CA ASN A 437 -9.62 -10.56 -17.96
C ASN A 437 -11.09 -10.48 -18.41
N ARG A 438 -11.54 -11.48 -19.17
CA ARG A 438 -12.92 -11.59 -19.66
C ARG A 438 -13.69 -12.70 -18.92
N LEU A 439 -13.48 -12.82 -17.62
CA LEU A 439 -14.03 -13.88 -16.76
C LEU A 439 -15.43 -13.50 -16.27
N TYR A 440 -16.47 -14.02 -16.92
CA TYR A 440 -17.84 -13.84 -16.45
C TYR A 440 -18.13 -14.60 -15.14
N ASN A 441 -17.51 -15.77 -14.97
CA ASN A 441 -17.66 -16.62 -13.79
C ASN A 441 -16.32 -17.30 -13.45
N LEU A 442 -16.20 -17.80 -12.23
CA LEU A 442 -15.12 -18.71 -11.83
C LEU A 442 -15.62 -20.16 -11.77
N PRO A 443 -14.77 -21.15 -12.13
CA PRO A 443 -15.13 -22.56 -11.95
C PRO A 443 -15.15 -22.93 -10.45
N PRO A 444 -16.04 -23.86 -10.01
CA PRO A 444 -16.07 -24.37 -8.64
C PRO A 444 -14.72 -24.89 -8.13
N GLU A 445 -13.89 -25.41 -9.04
CA GLU A 445 -12.54 -25.90 -8.82
C GLU A 445 -11.61 -24.86 -8.17
N ILE A 446 -11.92 -23.56 -8.26
CA ILE A 446 -11.14 -22.52 -7.58
C ILE A 446 -11.04 -22.79 -6.07
N GLY A 447 -12.10 -23.34 -5.45
CA GLY A 447 -12.14 -23.64 -4.02
C GLY A 447 -11.20 -24.76 -3.58
N GLU A 448 -10.54 -25.45 -4.53
CA GLU A 448 -9.57 -26.52 -4.25
C GLU A 448 -8.12 -26.02 -4.07
N LEU A 449 -7.88 -24.73 -4.30
CA LEU A 449 -6.60 -24.05 -4.11
C LEU A 449 -6.36 -23.71 -2.62
N LYS A 450 -6.23 -24.73 -1.77
CA LYS A 450 -6.24 -24.56 -0.30
C LYS A 450 -5.10 -23.70 0.24
N SER A 451 -3.98 -23.58 -0.48
CA SER A 451 -2.83 -22.77 -0.07
C SER A 451 -2.94 -21.30 -0.49
N LEU A 452 -4.00 -20.92 -1.21
CA LEU A 452 -4.13 -19.59 -1.78
C LEU A 452 -4.29 -18.54 -0.68
N GLN A 453 -3.44 -17.52 -0.73
CA GLN A 453 -3.40 -16.39 0.20
C GLN A 453 -3.90 -15.10 -0.46
N VAL A 454 -3.61 -14.92 -1.75
CA VAL A 454 -4.01 -13.74 -2.51
C VAL A 454 -4.71 -14.17 -3.80
N LEU A 455 -5.94 -13.69 -3.97
CA LEU A 455 -6.72 -13.85 -5.19
C LEU A 455 -7.12 -12.48 -5.73
N SER A 456 -6.59 -12.12 -6.89
CA SER A 456 -6.95 -10.87 -7.59
C SER A 456 -7.80 -11.14 -8.82
N LEU A 457 -8.95 -10.49 -8.88
CA LEU A 457 -9.98 -10.57 -9.91
C LEU A 457 -10.48 -9.17 -10.30
N PHE A 458 -9.63 -8.17 -10.09
CA PHE A 458 -9.95 -6.78 -10.38
C PHE A 458 -10.30 -6.58 -11.85
N GLY A 459 -11.43 -5.96 -12.18
CA GLY A 459 -11.71 -5.62 -13.59
C GLY A 459 -11.96 -6.83 -14.50
N SER A 460 -12.40 -7.97 -13.97
CA SER A 460 -12.48 -9.24 -14.70
C SER A 460 -13.85 -9.56 -15.30
N LEU A 461 -14.84 -8.67 -15.18
CA LEU A 461 -16.22 -8.79 -15.69
C LEU A 461 -17.11 -9.82 -14.95
N LEU A 462 -16.75 -10.19 -13.72
CA LEU A 462 -17.50 -11.18 -12.94
C LEU A 462 -18.92 -10.69 -12.60
N ILE A 463 -19.91 -11.57 -12.78
CA ILE A 463 -21.31 -11.30 -12.38
C ILE A 463 -21.69 -11.96 -11.04
N ASN A 464 -21.00 -13.04 -10.67
CA ASN A 464 -21.17 -13.77 -9.42
C ASN A 464 -19.85 -14.44 -8.99
N LEU A 465 -19.85 -14.95 -7.74
CA LEU A 465 -18.81 -15.84 -7.23
C LEU A 465 -19.40 -17.22 -6.93
N PRO A 466 -18.66 -18.32 -7.19
CA PRO A 466 -19.09 -19.64 -6.79
C PRO A 466 -19.08 -19.79 -5.26
N PRO A 467 -20.03 -20.55 -4.66
CA PRO A 467 -20.03 -20.84 -3.22
C PRO A 467 -18.73 -21.46 -2.71
N GLU A 468 -18.01 -22.19 -3.57
CA GLU A 468 -16.74 -22.84 -3.27
C GLU A 468 -15.63 -21.87 -2.88
N ILE A 469 -15.80 -20.55 -3.12
CA ILE A 469 -14.86 -19.53 -2.64
C ILE A 469 -14.63 -19.64 -1.13
N GLY A 470 -15.66 -19.98 -0.34
CA GLY A 470 -15.57 -20.15 1.12
C GLY A 470 -14.62 -21.27 1.57
N LYS A 471 -14.26 -22.17 0.65
CA LYS A 471 -13.31 -23.25 0.94
C LYS A 471 -11.84 -22.79 0.97
N LEU A 472 -11.53 -21.56 0.59
CA LEU A 472 -10.18 -20.99 0.56
C LEU A 472 -9.74 -20.49 1.94
N LYS A 473 -9.56 -21.42 2.89
CA LYS A 473 -9.35 -21.10 4.31
C LYS A 473 -8.08 -20.30 4.61
N ASN A 474 -7.07 -20.35 3.74
CA ASN A 474 -5.83 -19.57 3.90
C ASN A 474 -5.86 -18.21 3.20
N LEU A 475 -6.97 -17.83 2.57
CA LEU A 475 -7.06 -16.59 1.82
C LEU A 475 -7.00 -15.39 2.76
N GLN A 476 -6.06 -14.49 2.52
CA GLN A 476 -5.82 -13.27 3.30
C GLN A 476 -6.31 -12.03 2.55
N SER A 477 -6.22 -12.02 1.22
CA SER A 477 -6.65 -10.89 0.39
C SER A 477 -7.48 -11.36 -0.80
N LEU A 478 -8.68 -10.77 -0.93
CA LEU A 478 -9.60 -10.98 -2.03
C LEU A 478 -9.94 -9.65 -2.69
N ILE A 479 -9.50 -9.49 -3.93
CA ILE A 479 -9.57 -8.23 -4.71
C ILE A 479 -10.58 -8.44 -5.85
N LEU A 480 -11.77 -7.84 -5.72
CA LEU A 480 -12.94 -8.03 -6.61
C LEU A 480 -13.48 -6.72 -7.20
N GLN A 481 -12.70 -5.65 -7.16
CA GLN A 481 -13.18 -4.33 -7.52
C GLN A 481 -13.33 -4.18 -9.03
N ASN A 482 -14.19 -3.25 -9.47
CA ASN A 482 -14.53 -3.04 -10.88
C ASN A 482 -15.06 -4.30 -11.57
N ASN A 483 -16.02 -4.99 -10.95
CA ASN A 483 -16.75 -6.10 -11.56
C ASN A 483 -18.25 -5.76 -11.67
N TYR A 484 -19.06 -6.74 -12.07
CA TYR A 484 -20.52 -6.62 -12.18
C TYR A 484 -21.23 -7.47 -11.13
N LEU A 485 -20.61 -7.68 -9.96
CA LEU A 485 -21.19 -8.51 -8.91
C LEU A 485 -22.49 -7.88 -8.39
N THR A 486 -23.58 -8.66 -8.43
CA THR A 486 -24.89 -8.23 -7.92
C THR A 486 -25.15 -8.71 -6.48
N SER A 487 -24.45 -9.76 -6.06
CA SER A 487 -24.49 -10.32 -4.71
C SER A 487 -23.21 -11.10 -4.39
N LEU A 488 -23.01 -11.40 -3.11
CA LEU A 488 -21.98 -12.33 -2.63
C LEU A 488 -22.63 -13.62 -2.11
N PRO A 489 -22.00 -14.79 -2.28
CA PRO A 489 -22.46 -16.03 -1.66
C PRO A 489 -22.34 -15.95 -0.13
N ALA A 490 -23.21 -16.66 0.60
CA ALA A 490 -23.16 -16.72 2.06
C ALA A 490 -21.81 -17.30 2.56
N GLN A 491 -21.24 -18.21 1.78
CA GLN A 491 -19.95 -18.86 2.03
C GLN A 491 -18.77 -17.89 2.07
N ILE A 492 -18.95 -16.61 1.70
CA ILE A 492 -17.91 -15.61 1.92
C ILE A 492 -17.50 -15.53 3.40
N GLY A 493 -18.43 -15.74 4.33
CA GLY A 493 -18.16 -15.76 5.78
C GLY A 493 -17.25 -16.90 6.24
N GLU A 494 -17.04 -17.92 5.39
CA GLU A 494 -16.18 -19.06 5.70
C GLU A 494 -14.68 -18.77 5.49
N LEU A 495 -14.32 -17.59 4.96
CA LEU A 495 -12.92 -17.18 4.74
C LEU A 495 -12.25 -16.75 6.06
N GLU A 496 -11.94 -17.72 6.90
CA GLU A 496 -11.50 -17.53 8.29
C GLU A 496 -10.25 -16.64 8.44
N ASN A 497 -9.32 -16.66 7.49
CA ASN A 497 -8.07 -15.89 7.55
C ASN A 497 -8.10 -14.59 6.72
N LEU A 498 -9.26 -14.19 6.19
CA LEU A 498 -9.35 -13.01 5.32
C LEU A 498 -9.09 -11.73 6.12
N GLN A 499 -8.14 -10.93 5.64
CA GLN A 499 -7.73 -9.66 6.23
C GLN A 499 -8.18 -8.46 5.38
N SER A 500 -8.24 -8.63 4.06
CA SER A 500 -8.62 -7.57 3.13
C SER A 500 -9.64 -8.06 2.12
N LEU A 501 -10.77 -7.36 2.03
CA LEU A 501 -11.84 -7.62 1.06
C LEU A 501 -12.15 -6.33 0.28
N GLY A 502 -11.76 -6.32 -0.99
CA GLY A 502 -12.01 -5.22 -1.92
C GLY A 502 -13.18 -5.52 -2.85
N LEU A 503 -14.23 -4.71 -2.79
CA LEU A 503 -15.49 -4.85 -3.53
C LEU A 503 -15.95 -3.55 -4.21
N TYR A 504 -15.13 -2.50 -4.23
CA TYR A 504 -15.57 -1.22 -4.78
C TYR A 504 -15.93 -1.30 -6.27
N SER A 505 -16.81 -0.41 -6.73
CA SER A 505 -17.30 -0.37 -8.12
C SER A 505 -17.87 -1.71 -8.57
N ASN A 506 -18.95 -2.14 -7.92
CA ASN A 506 -19.75 -3.31 -8.27
C ASN A 506 -21.24 -2.92 -8.32
N GLN A 507 -22.13 -3.90 -8.41
CA GLN A 507 -23.59 -3.71 -8.45
C GLN A 507 -24.28 -4.33 -7.22
N LEU A 508 -23.57 -4.42 -6.08
CA LEU A 508 -24.08 -5.06 -4.87
C LEU A 508 -25.24 -4.25 -4.31
N SER A 509 -26.40 -4.90 -4.16
CA SER A 509 -27.59 -4.29 -3.55
C SER A 509 -27.72 -4.59 -2.05
N LYS A 510 -27.05 -5.66 -1.58
CA LYS A 510 -27.01 -6.11 -0.19
C LYS A 510 -25.73 -6.90 0.11
N LEU A 511 -25.36 -6.98 1.38
CA LEU A 511 -24.36 -7.93 1.89
C LEU A 511 -25.06 -9.13 2.55
N PRO A 512 -24.50 -10.35 2.45
CA PRO A 512 -24.99 -11.49 3.23
C PRO A 512 -24.72 -11.27 4.73
N ALA A 513 -25.56 -11.83 5.60
CA ALA A 513 -25.37 -11.74 7.05
C ALA A 513 -24.03 -12.37 7.50
N GLN A 514 -23.58 -13.40 6.79
CA GLN A 514 -22.34 -14.12 7.01
C GLN A 514 -21.09 -13.25 6.82
N ILE A 515 -21.19 -12.03 6.28
CA ILE A 515 -20.06 -11.10 6.25
C ILE A 515 -19.50 -10.87 7.65
N GLY A 516 -20.35 -10.89 8.68
CA GLY A 516 -19.97 -10.76 10.08
C GLY A 516 -19.13 -11.91 10.65
N GLU A 517 -18.97 -13.01 9.92
CA GLU A 517 -18.17 -14.17 10.33
C GLU A 517 -16.67 -13.99 10.02
N LEU A 518 -16.31 -12.96 9.23
CA LEU A 518 -14.92 -12.64 8.86
C LEU A 518 -14.15 -11.98 10.01
N LYS A 519 -13.90 -12.74 11.08
CA LYS A 519 -13.34 -12.24 12.34
C LYS A 519 -11.94 -11.63 12.20
N ASN A 520 -11.16 -12.02 11.20
CA ASN A 520 -9.80 -11.51 10.96
C ASN A 520 -9.75 -10.33 9.98
N LEU A 521 -10.90 -9.86 9.48
CA LEU A 521 -10.95 -8.80 8.48
C LEU A 521 -10.51 -7.47 9.08
N GLN A 522 -9.55 -6.82 8.43
CA GLN A 522 -8.98 -5.54 8.82
C GLN A 522 -9.40 -4.42 7.87
N SER A 523 -9.63 -4.73 6.59
CA SER A 523 -10.04 -3.76 5.57
C SER A 523 -11.20 -4.28 4.73
N LEU A 524 -12.27 -3.48 4.66
CA LEU A 524 -13.46 -3.74 3.87
C LEU A 524 -13.80 -2.51 3.03
N GLY A 525 -13.56 -2.60 1.72
CA GLY A 525 -13.88 -1.53 0.78
C GLY A 525 -15.03 -1.91 -0.15
N ILE A 526 -16.18 -1.27 -0.02
CA ILE A 526 -17.42 -1.58 -0.79
C ILE A 526 -18.00 -0.29 -1.41
N SER A 527 -17.15 0.68 -1.70
CA SER A 527 -17.60 1.94 -2.28
C SER A 527 -18.16 1.79 -3.70
N SER A 528 -18.93 2.77 -4.18
CA SER A 528 -19.49 2.76 -5.55
C SER A 528 -20.30 1.48 -5.83
N ASN A 529 -21.30 1.22 -5.00
CA ASN A 529 -22.22 0.08 -5.10
C ASN A 529 -23.68 0.56 -4.97
N GLN A 530 -24.63 -0.36 -4.79
CA GLN A 530 -26.06 -0.06 -4.72
C GLN A 530 -26.66 -0.45 -3.36
N LEU A 531 -25.84 -0.51 -2.30
CA LEU A 531 -26.28 -0.94 -0.97
C LEU A 531 -27.31 0.03 -0.41
N THR A 532 -28.43 -0.50 0.05
CA THR A 532 -29.52 0.28 0.69
C THR A 532 -29.51 0.19 2.22
N SER A 533 -28.93 -0.89 2.76
CA SER A 533 -28.75 -1.14 4.18
C SER A 533 -27.55 -2.08 4.42
N LEU A 534 -27.11 -2.17 5.68
CA LEU A 534 -26.12 -3.14 6.15
C LEU A 534 -26.82 -4.18 7.05
N PRO A 535 -26.39 -5.46 7.04
CA PRO A 535 -26.87 -6.45 8.01
C PRO A 535 -26.38 -6.10 9.43
N SER A 536 -27.16 -6.43 10.46
CA SER A 536 -26.75 -6.21 11.86
C SER A 536 -25.49 -7.00 12.22
N GLN A 537 -25.24 -8.12 11.56
CA GLN A 537 -24.05 -8.95 11.74
C GLN A 537 -22.74 -8.23 11.37
N ILE A 538 -22.78 -7.05 10.74
CA ILE A 538 -21.58 -6.26 10.46
C ILE A 538 -20.75 -5.99 11.73
N GLY A 539 -21.40 -5.89 12.91
CA GLY A 539 -20.74 -5.74 14.21
C GLY A 539 -19.83 -6.91 14.62
N GLY A 540 -19.95 -8.06 13.94
CA GLY A 540 -19.06 -9.21 14.14
C GLY A 540 -17.63 -9.02 13.63
N LEU A 541 -17.37 -7.98 12.83
CA LEU A 541 -16.05 -7.67 12.25
C LEU A 541 -15.12 -6.98 13.27
N LYS A 542 -14.80 -7.68 14.37
CA LYS A 542 -14.11 -7.12 15.53
C LYS A 542 -12.70 -6.59 15.26
N ASN A 543 -12.01 -7.10 14.25
CA ASN A 543 -10.67 -6.64 13.87
C ASN A 543 -10.65 -5.58 12.77
N LEU A 544 -11.81 -5.09 12.33
CA LEU A 544 -11.90 -4.16 11.20
C LEU A 544 -11.32 -2.81 11.58
N GLN A 545 -10.39 -2.31 10.77
CA GLN A 545 -9.72 -1.02 10.94
C GLN A 545 -10.18 0.00 9.89
N VAL A 546 -10.47 -0.47 8.67
CA VAL A 546 -10.91 0.39 7.56
C VAL A 546 -12.22 -0.13 6.99
N LEU A 547 -13.24 0.73 7.01
CA LEU A 547 -14.53 0.48 6.38
C LEU A 547 -14.84 1.62 5.41
N ASN A 548 -14.86 1.32 4.11
CA ASN A 548 -15.26 2.27 3.09
C ASN A 548 -16.59 1.82 2.44
N LEU A 549 -17.63 2.60 2.67
CA LEU A 549 -18.99 2.44 2.15
C LEU A 549 -19.41 3.64 1.29
N SER A 550 -18.46 4.48 0.85
CA SER A 550 -18.77 5.68 0.11
C SER A 550 -19.50 5.40 -1.20
N ASP A 551 -20.29 6.33 -1.72
CA ASP A 551 -20.98 6.18 -3.01
C ASP A 551 -21.87 4.93 -3.05
N ASN A 552 -22.83 4.88 -2.12
CA ASN A 552 -23.87 3.85 -2.03
C ASN A 552 -25.24 4.53 -1.87
N ARG A 553 -26.28 3.76 -1.53
CA ARG A 553 -27.66 4.24 -1.34
C ARG A 553 -28.13 4.02 0.09
N LEU A 554 -27.22 4.01 1.07
CA LEU A 554 -27.54 3.75 2.47
C LEU A 554 -28.42 4.87 3.03
N THR A 555 -29.52 4.50 3.68
CA THR A 555 -30.46 5.45 4.31
C THR A 555 -30.32 5.53 5.83
N SER A 556 -29.79 4.46 6.43
CA SER A 556 -29.51 4.32 7.86
C SER A 556 -28.38 3.30 8.09
N LEU A 557 -27.87 3.26 9.33
CA LEU A 557 -26.92 2.25 9.80
C LEU A 557 -27.54 1.44 10.94
N PRO A 558 -27.23 0.14 11.08
CA PRO A 558 -27.63 -0.64 12.25
C PRO A 558 -26.89 -0.18 13.51
N ALA A 559 -27.51 -0.34 14.69
CA ALA A 559 -26.88 -0.04 15.98
C ALA A 559 -25.56 -0.79 16.19
N GLN A 560 -25.47 -2.02 15.66
CA GLN A 560 -24.29 -2.88 15.71
C GLN A 560 -23.06 -2.30 15.01
N ILE A 561 -23.16 -1.14 14.33
CA ILE A 561 -21.97 -0.45 13.84
C ILE A 561 -21.05 -0.03 14.99
N GLY A 562 -21.59 0.27 16.18
CA GLY A 562 -20.81 0.59 17.38
C GLY A 562 -19.93 -0.56 17.88
N GLU A 563 -20.24 -1.80 17.47
CA GLU A 563 -19.50 -3.00 17.86
C GLU A 563 -18.16 -3.17 17.12
N LEU A 564 -17.82 -2.29 16.16
CA LEU A 564 -16.56 -2.32 15.41
C LEU A 564 -15.41 -1.70 16.22
N GLU A 565 -15.03 -2.38 17.30
CA GLU A 565 -14.12 -1.90 18.35
C GLU A 565 -12.76 -1.38 17.84
N ASN A 566 -12.22 -1.97 16.77
CA ASN A 566 -10.91 -1.60 16.21
C ASN A 566 -10.97 -0.62 15.03
N LEU A 567 -12.14 -0.08 14.69
CA LEU A 567 -12.31 0.75 13.50
C LEU A 567 -11.59 2.09 13.65
N GLN A 568 -10.75 2.42 12.67
CA GLN A 568 -9.93 3.64 12.64
C GLN A 568 -10.38 4.60 11.54
N THR A 569 -10.75 4.07 10.37
CA THR A 569 -11.22 4.86 9.23
C THR A 569 -12.59 4.38 8.78
N PHE A 570 -13.55 5.30 8.77
CA PHE A 570 -14.91 5.04 8.34
C PHE A 570 -15.36 6.09 7.31
N ASP A 571 -15.55 5.64 6.06
CA ASP A 571 -16.06 6.50 4.99
C ASP A 571 -17.49 6.08 4.59
N LEU A 572 -18.42 7.00 4.79
CA LEU A 572 -19.85 6.91 4.47
C LEU A 572 -20.26 8.01 3.48
N SER A 573 -19.30 8.68 2.85
CA SER A 573 -19.60 9.80 1.96
C SER A 573 -20.45 9.38 0.75
N ILE A 574 -21.20 10.32 0.17
CA ILE A 574 -22.03 10.08 -1.02
C ILE A 574 -23.02 8.93 -0.76
N ASN A 575 -23.90 9.13 0.22
CA ASN A 575 -24.98 8.20 0.57
C ASN A 575 -26.29 8.99 0.76
N HIS A 576 -27.32 8.34 1.31
CA HIS A 576 -28.62 8.94 1.59
C HIS A 576 -28.94 8.91 3.10
N LEU A 577 -27.91 8.95 3.96
CA LEU A 577 -28.09 8.86 5.40
C LEU A 577 -28.84 10.09 5.91
N THR A 578 -29.93 9.87 6.62
CA THR A 578 -30.76 10.92 7.22
C THR A 578 -30.44 11.16 8.70
N SER A 579 -29.89 10.14 9.37
CA SER A 579 -29.44 10.16 10.76
C SER A 579 -28.32 9.14 10.98
N LEU A 580 -27.65 9.23 12.13
CA LEU A 580 -26.70 8.22 12.62
C LEU A 580 -27.23 7.60 13.93
N PRO A 581 -27.00 6.30 14.16
CA PRO A 581 -27.31 5.67 15.43
C PRO A 581 -26.44 6.26 16.56
N PRO A 582 -26.96 6.40 17.80
CA PRO A 582 -26.17 6.83 18.97
C PRO A 582 -24.90 5.99 19.19
N GLU A 583 -24.96 4.71 18.86
CA GLU A 583 -23.86 3.73 18.97
C GLU A 583 -22.64 4.09 18.11
N ILE A 584 -22.73 5.07 17.20
CA ILE A 584 -21.55 5.61 16.50
C ILE A 584 -20.49 6.11 17.49
N GLY A 585 -20.90 6.58 18.69
CA GLY A 585 -20.00 7.03 19.74
C GLY A 585 -19.22 5.91 20.43
N GLU A 586 -19.55 4.64 20.19
CA GLU A 586 -18.85 3.46 20.75
C GLU A 586 -17.59 3.10 19.95
N LEU A 587 -17.35 3.76 18.81
CA LEU A 587 -16.15 3.55 17.98
C LEU A 587 -14.92 4.26 18.58
N GLU A 588 -14.47 3.80 19.75
CA GLU A 588 -13.45 4.46 20.56
C GLU A 588 -12.10 4.66 19.81
N ASN A 589 -11.76 3.77 18.87
CA ASN A 589 -10.51 3.83 18.10
C ASN A 589 -10.61 4.65 16.81
N LEU A 590 -11.75 5.27 16.52
CA LEU A 590 -11.98 5.96 15.26
C LEU A 590 -11.16 7.24 15.15
N GLN A 591 -10.37 7.35 14.08
CA GLN A 591 -9.48 8.48 13.79
C GLN A 591 -10.00 9.34 12.65
N SER A 592 -10.69 8.75 11.68
CA SER A 592 -11.23 9.46 10.53
C SER A 592 -12.66 9.03 10.21
N LEU A 593 -13.57 10.00 10.20
CA LEU A 593 -14.97 9.80 9.84
C LEU A 593 -15.37 10.75 8.71
N SER A 594 -15.76 10.19 7.56
CA SER A 594 -16.27 10.94 6.42
C SER A 594 -17.76 10.68 6.23
N LEU A 595 -18.57 11.72 6.39
CA LEU A 595 -20.03 11.71 6.21
C LEU A 595 -20.44 12.65 5.07
N SER A 596 -19.48 13.06 4.24
CA SER A 596 -19.68 14.07 3.20
C SER A 596 -20.80 13.70 2.23
N THR A 597 -21.60 14.66 1.76
CA THR A 597 -22.64 14.45 0.75
C THR A 597 -23.65 13.37 1.20
N ASN A 598 -24.35 13.66 2.28
CA ASN A 598 -25.46 12.85 2.81
C ASN A 598 -26.69 13.77 3.04
N GLN A 599 -27.72 13.25 3.71
CA GLN A 599 -28.96 13.97 4.02
C GLN A 599 -29.10 14.22 5.54
N LEU A 600 -27.97 14.32 6.26
CA LEU A 600 -27.96 14.50 7.71
C LEU A 600 -28.47 15.88 8.09
N THR A 601 -29.52 15.92 8.91
CA THR A 601 -30.08 17.18 9.46
C THR A 601 -29.61 17.46 10.88
N SER A 602 -29.13 16.44 11.58
CA SER A 602 -28.53 16.51 12.92
C SER A 602 -27.52 15.39 13.11
N LEU A 603 -26.73 15.49 14.18
CA LEU A 603 -25.83 14.43 14.65
C LEU A 603 -26.22 14.01 16.09
N PRO A 604 -26.07 12.73 16.46
CA PRO A 604 -26.25 12.30 17.85
C PRO A 604 -25.22 12.98 18.75
N VAL A 605 -25.58 13.25 20.01
CA VAL A 605 -24.66 13.88 20.99
C VAL A 605 -23.44 12.99 21.28
N GLN A 606 -23.59 11.68 21.09
CA GLN A 606 -22.56 10.65 21.24
C GLN A 606 -21.40 10.80 20.24
N ILE A 607 -21.54 11.62 19.19
CA ILE A 607 -20.41 11.95 18.31
C ILE A 607 -19.24 12.56 19.08
N GLY A 608 -19.52 13.21 20.22
CA GLY A 608 -18.51 13.78 21.11
C GLY A 608 -17.74 12.77 21.97
N GLU A 609 -18.12 11.48 21.95
CA GLU A 609 -17.43 10.40 22.67
C GLU A 609 -16.29 9.77 21.84
N LEU A 610 -16.13 10.18 20.57
CA LEU A 610 -15.07 9.72 19.67
C LEU A 610 -13.71 10.36 20.00
N GLU A 611 -13.17 10.13 21.20
CA GLU A 611 -12.02 10.87 21.73
C GLU A 611 -10.76 10.83 20.85
N ASN A 612 -10.57 9.76 20.06
CA ASN A 612 -9.43 9.58 19.14
C ASN A 612 -9.63 10.19 17.75
N LEU A 613 -10.78 10.83 17.48
CA LEU A 613 -11.10 11.34 16.16
C LEU A 613 -10.20 12.53 15.79
N GLU A 614 -9.47 12.38 14.70
CA GLU A 614 -8.57 13.41 14.17
C GLU A 614 -9.19 14.19 13.00
N SER A 615 -10.04 13.54 12.21
CA SER A 615 -10.66 14.13 11.02
C SER A 615 -12.14 13.79 10.94
N LEU A 616 -12.98 14.84 10.86
CA LEU A 616 -14.42 14.73 10.67
C LEU A 616 -14.84 15.54 9.44
N SER A 617 -15.37 14.89 8.41
CA SER A 617 -15.95 15.57 7.26
C SER A 617 -17.47 15.46 7.26
N LEU A 618 -18.15 16.60 7.35
CA LEU A 618 -19.61 16.75 7.31
C LEU A 618 -20.06 17.53 6.07
N ARG A 619 -19.15 17.71 5.10
CA ARG A 619 -19.36 18.50 3.89
C ARG A 619 -20.67 18.15 3.19
N ASN A 620 -21.36 19.12 2.59
CA ASN A 620 -22.59 18.94 1.81
C ASN A 620 -23.66 18.11 2.55
N ASN A 621 -23.99 18.49 3.79
CA ASN A 621 -25.15 17.96 4.50
C ASN A 621 -26.10 19.11 4.89
N PRO A 622 -27.41 18.89 4.99
CA PRO A 622 -28.38 19.90 5.45
C PRO A 622 -28.31 20.15 6.98
N LEU A 623 -27.10 20.21 7.55
CA LEU A 623 -26.83 20.47 8.96
C LEU A 623 -26.90 21.97 9.25
N HIS A 624 -27.84 22.37 10.11
CA HIS A 624 -27.95 23.74 10.59
C HIS A 624 -27.22 23.95 11.92
N ASN A 625 -27.31 22.93 12.79
CA ASN A 625 -26.73 22.94 14.12
C ASN A 625 -25.88 21.70 14.34
N LEU A 626 -24.87 21.83 15.21
CA LEU A 626 -24.00 20.74 15.64
C LEU A 626 -24.10 20.58 17.17
N PRO A 627 -24.05 19.36 17.70
CA PRO A 627 -24.04 19.15 19.15
C PRO A 627 -22.78 19.76 19.76
N LEU A 628 -22.92 20.49 20.87
CA LEU A 628 -21.79 21.13 21.59
C LEU A 628 -20.75 20.10 22.07
N GLN A 629 -21.15 18.84 22.21
CA GLN A 629 -20.29 17.71 22.56
C GLN A 629 -19.16 17.49 21.55
N ILE A 630 -19.25 17.97 20.30
CA ILE A 630 -18.11 17.98 19.35
C ILE A 630 -16.90 18.71 19.94
N GLY A 631 -17.12 19.70 20.82
CA GLY A 631 -16.05 20.37 21.55
C GLY A 631 -15.24 19.46 22.49
N ARG A 632 -15.71 18.24 22.80
CA ARG A 632 -14.97 17.24 23.60
C ARG A 632 -13.89 16.52 22.80
N LEU A 633 -13.91 16.59 21.47
CA LEU A 633 -12.99 15.88 20.58
C LEU A 633 -11.60 16.53 20.58
N LYS A 634 -10.83 16.33 21.65
CA LYS A 634 -9.53 17.01 21.87
C LYS A 634 -8.49 16.70 20.78
N ASN A 635 -8.58 15.54 20.15
CA ASN A 635 -7.64 15.13 19.11
C ASN A 635 -8.06 15.59 17.70
N LEU A 636 -9.20 16.26 17.55
CA LEU A 636 -9.73 16.66 16.25
C LEU A 636 -8.86 17.75 15.62
N LYS A 637 -8.14 17.39 14.57
CA LYS A 637 -7.25 18.25 13.79
C LYS A 637 -7.99 18.93 12.64
N ARG A 638 -8.99 18.26 12.05
CA ARG A 638 -9.74 18.77 10.90
C ARG A 638 -11.24 18.54 11.04
N LEU A 639 -12.00 19.61 10.82
CA LEU A 639 -13.46 19.57 10.72
C LEU A 639 -13.90 20.25 9.42
N ASP A 640 -14.47 19.49 8.48
CA ASP A 640 -14.96 20.05 7.21
C ASP A 640 -16.49 20.21 7.21
N LEU A 641 -16.96 21.45 7.22
CA LEU A 641 -18.35 21.88 7.17
C LEU A 641 -18.73 22.52 5.83
N SER A 642 -17.87 22.41 4.81
CA SER A 642 -18.10 23.04 3.51
C SER A 642 -19.42 22.58 2.90
N GLY A 643 -20.21 23.48 2.33
CA GLY A 643 -21.52 23.16 1.74
C GLY A 643 -22.60 22.74 2.75
N SER A 644 -22.35 22.86 4.06
CA SER A 644 -23.36 22.65 5.10
C SER A 644 -23.78 24.00 5.69
N PRO A 645 -25.09 24.28 5.85
CA PRO A 645 -25.60 25.58 6.30
C PRO A 645 -25.47 25.77 7.82
N VAL A 646 -24.30 25.46 8.38
CA VAL A 646 -24.01 25.64 9.81
C VAL A 646 -23.81 27.13 10.07
N GLY A 647 -24.51 27.65 11.08
CA GLY A 647 -24.47 29.05 11.48
C GLY A 647 -23.07 29.50 11.90
N PHE A 648 -22.78 30.77 11.67
CA PHE A 648 -21.47 31.34 11.99
C PHE A 648 -21.16 31.31 13.50
N ASP A 649 -22.16 31.57 14.34
CA ASP A 649 -21.98 31.59 15.80
C ASP A 649 -21.71 30.18 16.33
N GLU A 650 -22.35 29.16 15.77
CA GLU A 650 -22.05 27.74 16.05
C GLU A 650 -20.61 27.39 15.67
N ILE A 651 -20.12 27.84 14.51
CA ILE A 651 -18.74 27.61 14.09
C ILE A 651 -17.75 28.27 15.06
N GLN A 652 -18.04 29.48 15.53
CA GLN A 652 -17.19 30.17 16.52
C GLN A 652 -17.22 29.48 17.89
N ALA A 653 -18.40 29.02 18.34
CA ALA A 653 -18.52 28.26 19.57
C ALA A 653 -17.68 26.98 19.53
N LEU A 654 -17.70 26.26 18.40
CA LEU A 654 -16.85 25.07 18.20
C LEU A 654 -15.36 25.41 18.19
N ARG A 655 -14.97 26.50 17.52
CA ARG A 655 -13.57 26.97 17.50
C ARG A 655 -13.07 27.35 18.90
N ALA A 656 -13.93 27.95 19.73
CA ALA A 656 -13.59 28.28 21.12
C ALA A 656 -13.38 27.02 21.97
N LEU A 657 -14.13 25.95 21.70
CA LEU A 657 -13.99 24.67 22.41
C LEU A 657 -12.79 23.84 21.93
N ASN A 658 -12.40 23.95 20.65
CA ASN A 658 -11.23 23.28 20.09
C ASN A 658 -10.37 24.22 19.20
N PRO A 659 -9.51 25.05 19.80
CA PRO A 659 -8.74 26.08 19.08
C PRO A 659 -7.70 25.52 18.12
N SER A 660 -7.22 24.29 18.35
CA SER A 660 -6.24 23.59 17.51
C SER A 660 -6.86 22.94 16.26
N CYS A 661 -8.19 22.85 16.19
CA CYS A 661 -8.88 22.24 15.06
C CYS A 661 -8.94 23.19 13.85
N SER A 662 -8.50 22.70 12.70
CA SER A 662 -8.71 23.37 11.42
C SER A 662 -10.15 23.16 10.94
N ILE A 663 -11.00 24.17 11.11
CA ILE A 663 -12.37 24.16 10.60
C ILE A 663 -12.41 24.76 9.19
N THR A 664 -12.94 24.02 8.21
CA THR A 664 -13.28 24.55 6.88
C THR A 664 -14.79 24.71 6.77
N SER A 665 -15.25 25.82 6.22
CA SER A 665 -16.68 26.08 5.99
C SER A 665 -16.85 26.99 4.79
N THR A 666 -17.94 26.79 4.04
CA THR A 666 -18.36 27.71 2.97
C THR A 666 -19.30 28.80 3.49
N ASN A 667 -19.58 28.84 4.80
CA ASN A 667 -20.35 29.92 5.40
C ASN A 667 -19.67 31.25 5.03
N PRO A 668 -20.36 32.18 4.34
CA PRO A 668 -19.74 33.39 3.82
C PRO A 668 -19.04 34.19 4.92
N LYS A 669 -19.69 34.42 6.07
CA LYS A 669 -19.13 35.17 7.20
C LYS A 669 -17.84 34.53 7.73
N TYR A 670 -17.78 33.19 7.77
CA TYR A 670 -16.58 32.46 8.18
C TYR A 670 -15.43 32.60 7.19
N VAL A 671 -15.71 32.41 5.88
CA VAL A 671 -14.71 32.56 4.80
C VAL A 671 -14.10 33.95 4.83
N PHE A 672 -14.94 34.99 4.94
CA PHE A 672 -14.46 36.37 4.98
C PHE A 672 -13.64 36.68 6.25
N GLN A 673 -13.98 36.09 7.41
CA GLN A 673 -13.18 36.29 8.64
C GLN A 673 -11.81 35.61 8.64
N GLN A 674 -11.69 34.38 8.11
CA GLN A 674 -10.39 33.69 8.00
C GLN A 674 -9.38 34.50 7.16
N HIS A 675 -9.89 35.39 6.31
CA HIS A 675 -9.10 36.34 5.55
C HIS A 675 -9.13 37.76 6.14
N GLU A 676 -8.76 37.91 7.43
CA GLU A 676 -8.47 39.22 8.04
C GLU A 676 -7.40 40.01 7.22
N SER A 677 -6.52 39.26 6.55
CA SER A 677 -5.58 39.74 5.54
C SER A 677 -6.24 40.18 4.23
N SER A 678 -7.36 39.60 3.77
CA SER A 678 -8.07 40.08 2.57
C SER A 678 -8.79 41.40 2.80
N ARG A 679 -9.42 41.61 3.98
CA ARG A 679 -9.95 42.93 4.34
C ARG A 679 -8.82 43.96 4.32
N THR A 680 -7.77 43.70 5.07
CA THR A 680 -6.60 44.59 5.18
C THR A 680 -5.93 44.80 3.82
N TYR A 681 -5.89 43.78 2.96
CA TYR A 681 -5.34 43.85 1.61
C TYR A 681 -6.19 44.75 0.70
N TRP A 682 -7.51 44.56 0.66
CA TRP A 682 -8.39 45.39 -0.17
C TRP A 682 -8.47 46.83 0.37
N GLU A 683 -8.46 47.03 1.69
CA GLU A 683 -8.38 48.37 2.30
C GLU A 683 -7.04 49.06 1.98
N LYS A 684 -5.90 48.37 2.13
CA LYS A 684 -4.58 48.92 1.76
C LYS A 684 -4.45 49.20 0.27
N ARG A 685 -5.00 48.32 -0.56
CA ARG A 685 -5.00 48.44 -2.02
C ARG A 685 -5.85 49.63 -2.46
N ALA A 686 -7.07 49.78 -1.93
CA ALA A 686 -7.91 50.95 -2.18
C ALA A 686 -7.19 52.25 -1.77
N ALA A 687 -6.60 52.27 -0.58
CA ALA A 687 -5.86 53.43 -0.07
C ALA A 687 -4.61 53.79 -0.91
N ALA A 688 -4.00 52.81 -1.60
CA ALA A 688 -2.87 53.03 -2.48
C ALA A 688 -3.28 53.45 -3.91
N GLU A 689 -4.36 52.87 -4.44
CA GLU A 689 -4.85 53.09 -5.80
C GLU A 689 -5.65 54.41 -5.93
N GLU A 690 -6.38 54.84 -4.89
CA GLU A 690 -7.17 56.08 -4.90
C GLU A 690 -6.33 57.34 -5.22
N PRO A 691 -5.22 57.64 -4.50
CA PRO A 691 -4.42 58.82 -4.80
C PRO A 691 -3.72 58.77 -6.17
N GLN A 692 -3.38 57.56 -6.62
CA GLN A 692 -2.75 57.36 -7.93
C GLN A 692 -3.73 57.65 -9.07
N LEU A 693 -5.00 57.25 -8.92
CA LEU A 693 -6.03 57.57 -9.91
C LEU A 693 -6.38 59.06 -9.89
N GLN A 694 -6.37 59.70 -8.72
CA GLN A 694 -6.51 61.17 -8.62
C GLN A 694 -5.37 61.91 -9.35
N ALA A 695 -4.14 61.40 -9.28
CA ALA A 695 -2.99 61.96 -9.99
C ALA A 695 -3.00 61.69 -11.50
N ALA A 696 -3.67 60.63 -11.95
CA ALA A 696 -3.80 60.26 -13.36
C ALA A 696 -5.26 59.86 -13.74
N PRO A 697 -6.20 60.82 -13.81
CA PRO A 697 -7.64 60.54 -13.93
C PRO A 697 -8.06 59.83 -15.23
N THR A 698 -7.22 59.89 -16.27
CA THR A 698 -7.47 59.24 -17.56
C THR A 698 -6.96 57.79 -17.63
N ASN A 699 -6.37 57.27 -16.54
CA ASN A 699 -5.84 55.90 -16.48
C ASN A 699 -6.96 54.87 -16.28
N THR A 700 -7.51 54.40 -17.40
CA THR A 700 -8.64 53.45 -17.43
C THR A 700 -8.33 52.10 -16.79
N ASN A 701 -7.08 51.61 -16.85
CA ASN A 701 -6.70 50.35 -16.20
C ASN A 701 -6.70 50.46 -14.68
N LEU A 702 -6.21 51.57 -14.13
CA LEU A 702 -6.20 51.82 -12.70
C LEU A 702 -7.63 52.05 -12.18
N GLN A 703 -8.48 52.74 -12.95
CA GLN A 703 -9.91 52.90 -12.66
C GLN A 703 -10.63 51.55 -12.58
N GLN A 704 -10.45 50.65 -13.55
CA GLN A 704 -11.06 49.32 -13.54
C GLN A 704 -10.58 48.44 -12.38
N THR A 705 -9.29 48.55 -12.03
CA THR A 705 -8.70 47.81 -10.92
C THR A 705 -9.27 48.29 -9.58
N LEU A 706 -9.35 49.60 -9.36
CA LEU A 706 -9.92 50.20 -8.15
C LEU A 706 -11.43 49.93 -8.02
N VAL A 707 -12.17 49.96 -9.12
CA VAL A 707 -13.58 49.50 -9.15
C VAL A 707 -13.66 48.05 -8.68
N SER A 708 -12.83 47.15 -9.19
CA SER A 708 -12.84 45.74 -8.74
C SER A 708 -12.46 45.61 -7.26
N THR A 709 -11.47 46.37 -6.78
CA THR A 709 -11.09 46.46 -5.37
C THR A 709 -12.28 46.85 -4.49
N TYR A 710 -13.04 47.88 -4.87
CA TYR A 710 -14.23 48.31 -4.14
C TYR A 710 -15.36 47.30 -4.16
N GLU A 711 -15.50 46.54 -5.25
CA GLU A 711 -16.52 45.51 -5.37
C GLU A 711 -16.31 44.42 -4.30
N TYR A 712 -15.08 43.92 -4.19
CA TYR A 712 -14.72 42.89 -3.22
C TYR A 712 -14.77 43.41 -1.78
N LEU A 713 -14.32 44.65 -1.53
CA LEU A 713 -14.35 45.25 -0.20
C LEU A 713 -15.79 45.47 0.30
N ALA A 714 -16.68 45.95 -0.57
CA ALA A 714 -18.10 46.13 -0.23
C ALA A 714 -18.80 44.79 0.06
N LEU A 715 -18.51 43.76 -0.73
CA LEU A 715 -19.05 42.41 -0.49
C LEU A 715 -18.62 41.87 0.89
N TYR A 716 -17.35 42.07 1.27
CA TYR A 716 -16.86 41.75 2.62
C TYR A 716 -17.63 42.51 3.71
N GLN A 717 -17.85 43.81 3.54
CA GLN A 717 -18.53 44.64 4.53
C GLN A 717 -20.01 44.23 4.69
N LEU A 718 -20.69 43.90 3.59
CA LEU A 718 -22.04 43.32 3.62
C LEU A 718 -22.06 42.01 4.42
N LEU A 719 -21.15 41.09 4.11
CA LEU A 719 -21.06 39.76 4.72
C LEU A 719 -20.45 39.77 6.13
N THR A 720 -20.12 40.95 6.66
CA THR A 720 -19.74 41.14 8.06
C THR A 720 -20.72 42.04 8.82
N GLY A 721 -21.86 42.39 8.21
CA GLY A 721 -22.89 43.22 8.84
C GLY A 721 -22.55 44.71 8.94
N GLN A 722 -21.47 45.17 8.30
CA GLN A 722 -21.07 46.57 8.26
C GLN A 722 -21.80 47.33 7.14
N PHE A 723 -23.14 47.28 7.16
CA PHE A 723 -23.98 47.71 6.03
C PHE A 723 -23.79 49.18 5.64
N ALA A 724 -23.62 50.07 6.63
CA ALA A 724 -23.35 51.49 6.37
C ALA A 724 -21.99 51.73 5.70
N LEU A 725 -20.98 50.93 6.07
CA LEU A 725 -19.66 51.00 5.45
C LEU A 725 -19.72 50.44 4.01
N ALA A 726 -20.44 49.33 3.82
CA ALA A 726 -20.70 48.76 2.50
C ALA A 726 -21.38 49.75 1.56
N GLU A 727 -22.42 50.46 2.03
CA GLU A 727 -23.10 51.50 1.24
C GLU A 727 -22.10 52.56 0.74
N ASN A 728 -21.24 53.07 1.63
CA ASN A 728 -20.24 54.08 1.27
C ASN A 728 -19.23 53.54 0.25
N THR A 729 -18.68 52.35 0.48
CA THR A 729 -17.71 51.71 -0.42
C THR A 729 -18.31 51.43 -1.79
N LEU A 730 -19.57 50.99 -1.87
CA LEU A 730 -20.29 50.82 -3.14
C LEU A 730 -20.49 52.15 -3.86
N GLN A 731 -20.90 53.20 -3.15
CA GLN A 731 -21.09 54.53 -3.73
C GLN A 731 -19.78 55.07 -4.34
N ARG A 732 -18.65 54.88 -3.67
CA ARG A 732 -17.32 55.26 -4.22
C ARG A 732 -16.98 54.50 -5.48
N GLY A 733 -17.21 53.18 -5.51
CA GLY A 733 -16.99 52.37 -6.71
C GLY A 733 -17.88 52.79 -7.88
N LEU A 734 -19.15 53.10 -7.61
CA LEU A 734 -20.13 53.54 -8.61
C LEU A 734 -19.88 54.97 -9.14
N GLN A 735 -19.18 55.82 -8.39
CA GLN A 735 -18.68 57.10 -8.91
C GLN A 735 -17.59 56.90 -9.96
N LEU A 736 -16.80 55.83 -9.86
CA LEU A 736 -15.75 55.50 -10.82
C LEU A 736 -16.30 54.75 -12.03
N ASP A 737 -17.24 53.83 -11.83
CA ASP A 737 -17.94 53.14 -12.91
C ASP A 737 -19.41 52.95 -12.54
N SER A 738 -20.26 53.85 -13.03
CA SER A 738 -21.70 53.84 -12.79
C SER A 738 -22.42 52.67 -13.47
N THR A 739 -21.72 51.88 -14.29
CA THR A 739 -22.27 50.75 -15.05
C THR A 739 -21.88 49.38 -14.45
N LYS A 740 -21.13 49.35 -13.34
CA LYS A 740 -20.66 48.12 -12.71
C LYS A 740 -21.81 47.37 -12.00
N PHE A 741 -22.46 46.47 -12.74
CA PHE A 741 -23.67 45.76 -12.32
C PHE A 741 -23.61 45.07 -10.94
N PRO A 742 -22.54 44.35 -10.55
CA PRO A 742 -22.50 43.71 -9.24
C PRO A 742 -22.57 44.70 -8.06
N MET A 743 -21.97 45.88 -8.19
CA MET A 743 -22.04 46.91 -7.13
C MET A 743 -23.44 47.53 -7.03
N LEU A 744 -24.06 47.77 -8.18
CA LEU A 744 -25.43 48.27 -8.27
C LEU A 744 -26.42 47.30 -7.63
N ALA A 745 -26.24 45.99 -7.85
CA ALA A 745 -27.06 44.96 -7.21
C ALA A 745 -26.84 44.90 -5.68
N ARG A 746 -25.66 45.29 -5.20
CA ARG A 746 -25.26 45.22 -3.78
C ARG A 746 -25.65 46.44 -2.95
N ILE A 747 -25.93 47.60 -3.56
CA ILE A 747 -26.29 48.81 -2.81
C ILE A 747 -27.66 48.69 -2.14
N ALA A 748 -28.60 48.04 -2.81
CA ALA A 748 -29.95 47.84 -2.32
C ALA A 748 -29.99 46.94 -1.07
N PRO A 749 -29.30 45.78 -1.00
CA PRO A 749 -29.17 45.04 0.25
C PRO A 749 -28.45 45.86 1.34
N ALA A 750 -27.41 46.65 1.01
CA ALA A 750 -26.75 47.53 1.99
C ALA A 750 -27.73 48.51 2.65
N LEU A 751 -28.63 49.12 1.86
CA LEU A 751 -29.67 50.04 2.34
C LEU A 751 -30.78 49.31 3.09
N LEU A 752 -31.23 48.17 2.56
CA LEU A 752 -32.30 47.36 3.13
C LEU A 752 -31.97 46.93 4.55
N PHE A 753 -30.74 46.45 4.79
CA PHE A 753 -30.32 45.98 6.11
C PHE A 753 -29.96 47.11 7.09
N GLN A 754 -29.96 48.37 6.65
CA GLN A 754 -29.85 49.55 7.52
C GLN A 754 -31.19 50.14 7.96
N GLY A 755 -32.32 49.52 7.65
CA GLY A 755 -33.64 50.12 7.94
C GLY A 755 -34.19 50.99 6.81
N LYS A 756 -33.44 51.25 5.74
CA LYS A 756 -33.81 52.16 4.65
C LYS A 756 -34.61 51.45 3.55
N THR A 757 -35.73 50.81 3.91
CA THR A 757 -36.52 49.97 2.97
C THR A 757 -36.94 50.73 1.71
N GLU A 758 -37.47 51.94 1.84
CA GLU A 758 -37.90 52.75 0.68
C GLU A 758 -36.73 53.14 -0.23
N ALA A 759 -35.56 53.47 0.33
CA ALA A 759 -34.37 53.78 -0.47
C ALA A 759 -33.86 52.55 -1.23
N ALA A 760 -33.88 51.37 -0.58
CA ALA A 760 -33.56 50.11 -1.24
C ALA A 760 -34.54 49.81 -2.38
N LEU A 761 -35.85 49.97 -2.14
CA LEU A 761 -36.90 49.82 -3.15
C LEU A 761 -36.75 50.79 -4.32
N GLN A 762 -36.34 52.03 -4.07
CA GLN A 762 -36.05 52.99 -5.12
C GLN A 762 -34.86 52.55 -5.98
N GLU A 763 -33.78 52.07 -5.37
CA GLU A 763 -32.64 51.54 -6.13
C GLU A 763 -33.03 50.28 -6.94
N TYR A 764 -33.88 49.39 -6.41
CA TYR A 764 -34.42 48.27 -7.20
C TYR A 764 -35.25 48.75 -8.40
N ARG A 765 -36.18 49.70 -8.18
CA ARG A 765 -37.06 50.22 -9.24
C ARG A 765 -36.28 50.93 -10.34
N LYS A 766 -35.28 51.72 -9.95
CA LYS A 766 -34.37 52.39 -10.88
C LYS A 766 -33.74 51.41 -11.87
N TRP A 767 -33.44 50.17 -11.45
CA TRP A 767 -32.87 49.14 -12.32
C TRP A 767 -33.90 48.29 -13.06
N LYS A 768 -35.12 48.11 -12.52
CA LYS A 768 -36.25 47.56 -13.29
C LYS A 768 -36.55 48.41 -14.54
N ASP A 769 -36.44 49.73 -14.39
CA ASP A 769 -36.82 50.71 -15.42
C ASP A 769 -35.64 51.20 -16.29
N ALA A 770 -34.38 50.94 -15.89
CA ALA A 770 -33.19 51.28 -16.66
C ALA A 770 -33.00 50.35 -17.86
N SER A 771 -33.49 50.78 -19.02
CA SER A 771 -33.37 50.11 -20.31
C SER A 771 -31.94 50.18 -20.89
N LEU A 772 -31.01 49.40 -20.33
CA LEU A 772 -29.67 49.15 -20.89
C LEU A 772 -29.56 47.70 -21.40
N GLY A 773 -30.21 47.41 -22.54
CA GLY A 773 -30.07 46.16 -23.30
C GLY A 773 -30.75 44.91 -22.70
N ASN A 774 -31.28 44.05 -23.55
CA ASN A 774 -32.10 42.87 -23.21
C ASN A 774 -31.43 41.76 -22.34
N GLN A 775 -30.27 42.00 -21.72
CA GLN A 775 -29.55 41.03 -20.88
C GLN A 775 -29.26 41.48 -19.44
N SER A 776 -29.56 42.72 -19.05
CA SER A 776 -29.14 43.30 -17.76
C SER A 776 -30.08 43.02 -16.58
N HIS A 777 -31.40 42.92 -16.81
CA HIS A 777 -32.40 42.64 -15.76
C HIS A 777 -32.31 41.23 -15.13
N PRO A 778 -32.13 40.13 -15.90
CA PRO A 778 -31.97 38.79 -15.33
C PRO A 778 -30.72 38.67 -14.46
N PHE A 779 -29.61 39.26 -14.91
CA PHE A 779 -28.32 39.23 -14.21
C PHE A 779 -28.36 39.98 -12.88
N PHE A 780 -29.01 41.15 -12.82
CA PHE A 780 -29.22 41.89 -11.58
C PHE A 780 -30.07 41.10 -10.57
N LYS A 781 -31.18 40.51 -11.02
CA LYS A 781 -32.05 39.67 -10.19
C LYS A 781 -31.30 38.44 -9.65
N GLU A 782 -30.50 37.79 -10.48
CA GLU A 782 -29.69 36.64 -10.09
C GLU A 782 -28.63 37.01 -9.04
N ILE A 783 -27.84 38.07 -9.26
CA ILE A 783 -26.83 38.53 -8.30
C ILE A 783 -27.49 38.93 -6.99
N PHE A 784 -28.58 39.69 -7.05
CA PHE A 784 -29.27 40.13 -5.84
C PHE A 784 -29.81 38.94 -5.03
N LEU A 785 -30.48 37.97 -5.67
CA LEU A 785 -30.98 36.78 -4.99
C LEU A 785 -29.84 35.88 -4.49
N ALA A 786 -28.70 35.85 -5.19
CA ALA A 786 -27.50 35.13 -4.76
C ALA A 786 -26.88 35.77 -3.51
N ASP A 787 -26.70 37.09 -3.50
CA ASP A 787 -26.16 37.83 -2.36
C ASP A 787 -27.11 37.78 -1.15
N LEU A 788 -28.43 37.88 -1.39
CA LEU A 788 -29.44 37.72 -0.34
C LEU A 788 -29.38 36.32 0.29
N ARG A 789 -29.25 35.28 -0.55
CA ARG A 789 -29.09 33.90 -0.09
C ARG A 789 -27.82 33.72 0.72
N GLN A 790 -26.69 34.30 0.27
CA GLN A 790 -25.43 34.28 1.03
C GLN A 790 -25.57 34.98 2.38
N LEU A 791 -26.29 36.10 2.46
CA LEU A 791 -26.51 36.82 3.71
C LEU A 791 -27.44 36.07 4.69
N GLU A 792 -28.43 35.34 4.17
CA GLU A 792 -29.27 34.43 4.95
C GLU A 792 -28.51 33.21 5.45
N GLU A 793 -27.76 32.54 4.57
CA GLU A 793 -26.89 31.41 4.92
C GLU A 793 -25.83 31.83 5.95
N ALA A 794 -25.39 33.08 5.91
CA ALA A 794 -24.47 33.65 6.88
C ALA A 794 -25.14 34.10 8.20
N GLY A 795 -26.47 34.07 8.29
CA GLY A 795 -27.22 34.49 9.49
C GLY A 795 -27.10 35.99 9.80
N ILE A 796 -26.84 36.82 8.80
CA ILE A 796 -26.55 38.27 8.98
C ILE A 796 -27.81 39.12 8.85
N ILE A 797 -28.90 38.56 8.33
CA ILE A 797 -30.17 39.27 8.19
C ILE A 797 -30.77 39.48 9.59
N PRO A 798 -30.94 40.74 10.04
CA PRO A 798 -31.59 41.01 11.32
C PRO A 798 -33.01 40.45 11.32
N GLU A 799 -33.45 39.84 12.41
CA GLU A 799 -34.77 39.19 12.53
C GLU A 799 -35.90 40.17 12.18
N GLU A 800 -35.82 41.41 12.66
CA GLU A 800 -36.80 42.47 12.38
C GLU A 800 -36.89 42.86 10.90
N ARG A 801 -35.91 42.46 10.07
CA ARG A 801 -35.84 42.78 8.63
C ARG A 801 -36.20 41.59 7.73
N LYS A 802 -36.43 40.39 8.28
CA LYS A 802 -36.83 39.22 7.46
C LYS A 802 -38.14 39.45 6.70
N ALA A 803 -39.07 40.20 7.28
CA ALA A 803 -40.32 40.58 6.62
C ALA A 803 -40.08 41.51 5.41
N ASP A 804 -39.16 42.48 5.53
CA ASP A 804 -38.76 43.35 4.42
C ASP A 804 -38.09 42.54 3.30
N VAL A 805 -37.27 41.55 3.65
CA VAL A 805 -36.62 40.64 2.69
C VAL A 805 -37.64 39.83 1.90
N GLU A 806 -38.65 39.26 2.57
CA GLU A 806 -39.70 38.50 1.89
C GLU A 806 -40.59 39.40 1.01
N MET A 807 -40.83 40.64 1.43
CA MET A 807 -41.49 41.66 0.60
C MET A 807 -40.69 41.95 -0.68
N VAL A 808 -39.38 42.18 -0.58
CA VAL A 808 -38.49 42.41 -1.74
C VAL A 808 -38.45 41.17 -2.65
N ARG A 809 -38.39 39.96 -2.10
CA ARG A 809 -38.48 38.71 -2.88
C ARG A 809 -39.78 38.58 -3.65
N LYS A 810 -40.90 38.89 -3.00
CA LYS A 810 -42.22 38.88 -3.63
C LYS A 810 -42.24 39.86 -4.82
N MET A 811 -41.73 41.08 -4.63
CA MET A 811 -41.62 42.07 -5.69
C MET A 811 -40.66 41.70 -6.84
N LEU A 812 -39.63 40.88 -6.58
CA LEU A 812 -38.73 40.37 -7.62
C LEU A 812 -39.32 39.17 -8.37
N ARG A 813 -40.26 38.44 -7.76
CA ARG A 813 -41.01 37.35 -8.39
C ARG A 813 -42.12 37.89 -9.29
N GLU A 814 -42.82 38.94 -8.84
CA GLU A 814 -43.81 39.74 -9.59
C GLU A 814 -43.15 40.62 -10.66
#